data_AF-A0A8J7CE19-F1
#
_entry.id   AF-A0A8J7CE19-F1
#
_cell.length_a   1.000
_cell.length_b   1.000
_cell.length_c   1.000
_cell.angle_alpha   90.00
_cell.angle_beta   90.00
_cell.angle_gamma   90.00
#
_symmetry.space_group_name_H-M   'P 1'
#
loop_
_entity.id
_entity.type
_entity.pdbx_description
1 polymer ?
#
loop_
_entity_poly.entity_id
_entity_poly.type
_entity_poly.pdbx_seq_one_letter_code
_entity_poly.pdbx_strand_id
1 'polypeptide(L)'
;MKINRPRHGITVRCRIVVQTAFRASVLLALLLLTSMVVVAASTPPAQDRPVRERVEQAARATYIHGMTAEIARREIGPDGLPILLELLEDPAFPRHDNVVAFMTFLGGSNATRALESFLRVPPAATHRPAEQRALLLAPQALGQIASRGDRTALDLLMEITDPASGNDLLRQASTLDRQPARLHADLLRMAFRGLAYSETETANQRLLDFARGELRVSALPDSHETARSALALRNELGSRSETLEPTAGGYDPPNTTAGGVLDSAGRVHDTGLTYANHVDVGDPMDDARLDVVLGIASFRTGCGDDPADIACCVTFSRLNSAASFGAPGDGLDTIDDSAEMTSVLSDTSARFKVVRAINYCGGPGINIIGCAWQPGNGGAVVRMTAAESESVLWVHEYGHNTGLDHSNNGSRYLMYGTNYGTNDLLDQQECDSFHTPHSWAEIVPDDIGACNDTDGDLIHDATDNCPAISNYDQLDSDGDGIGDACQTSSCGNGVIDAGEECDGINLGIHTCATEGYREGLLACDGFCRLDRTGCACMDTDADQKGDEAIPLGACASDCNDGDSLIWDTPGEIPTLIFSAVLATLEWIEPVDPGGSTSTLVFDVLRSTDPADFETGSICVESDDGADTLAVDPEIPGSGIVFYYLVRAENACPKGSGPLGSGRSGRTCGS
;
A
#
# COMPACT_ATOMS: atom_id res chain seq x y z
N MET A 1 41.70 48.57 -10.87
CA MET A 1 40.32 48.62 -11.39
C MET A 1 40.38 48.95 -12.88
N LYS A 2 39.78 48.23 -13.82
CA LYS A 2 39.09 46.93 -13.84
C LYS A 2 39.37 46.27 -15.21
N ILE A 3 39.39 44.94 -15.23
CA ILE A 3 40.31 44.03 -15.95
C ILE A 3 39.50 42.83 -16.54
N ASN A 4 39.84 42.39 -17.77
CA ASN A 4 39.92 41.01 -18.38
C ASN A 4 38.98 39.85 -17.89
N ARG A 5 38.55 38.80 -18.64
CA ARG A 5 38.82 38.16 -19.97
C ARG A 5 37.87 36.92 -20.17
N PRO A 6 37.95 36.04 -21.23
CA PRO A 6 36.82 35.66 -22.10
C PRO A 6 36.58 34.12 -22.28
N ARG A 7 35.78 33.68 -23.29
CA ARG A 7 35.86 32.40 -24.11
C ARG A 7 34.76 32.40 -25.20
N HIS A 8 35.01 32.39 -26.54
CA HIS A 8 35.36 31.29 -27.50
C HIS A 8 34.46 30.04 -27.34
N GLY A 9 33.79 29.43 -28.33
CA GLY A 9 33.78 29.48 -29.80
C GLY A 9 34.05 28.09 -30.42
N ILE A 10 33.17 27.62 -31.32
CA ILE A 10 33.33 26.60 -32.41
C ILE A 10 32.60 25.23 -32.28
N THR A 11 31.91 24.90 -33.38
CA THR A 11 31.14 23.71 -33.83
C THR A 11 32.04 22.59 -34.39
N VAL A 12 31.56 21.32 -34.45
CA VAL A 12 31.61 20.34 -35.60
C VAL A 12 31.20 18.91 -35.17
N ARG A 13 30.46 18.22 -36.05
CA ARG A 13 29.87 16.86 -35.98
C ARG A 13 30.88 15.70 -35.91
N CYS A 14 30.47 14.54 -35.37
CA CYS A 14 30.79 13.22 -35.97
C CYS A 14 29.88 12.07 -35.49
N ARG A 15 29.65 11.10 -36.38
CA ARG A 15 28.80 9.89 -36.30
C ARG A 15 29.63 8.70 -36.81
N ILE A 16 29.73 7.57 -36.09
CA ILE A 16 30.15 6.21 -36.56
C ILE A 16 29.59 5.21 -35.48
N VAL A 17 28.50 4.43 -35.63
CA VAL A 17 28.16 3.20 -36.42
C VAL A 17 29.11 2.02 -36.07
N VAL A 18 28.69 0.81 -35.64
CA VAL A 18 28.35 -0.34 -36.52
C VAL A 18 28.12 -1.63 -35.67
N GLN A 19 27.01 -2.35 -35.98
CA GLN A 19 26.71 -3.82 -35.90
C GLN A 19 26.61 -4.54 -34.54
N THR A 20 25.71 -5.50 -34.27
CA THR A 20 24.94 -6.46 -35.10
C THR A 20 23.61 -6.85 -34.45
N ALA A 21 22.49 -6.76 -35.17
CA ALA A 21 21.29 -7.58 -34.95
C ALA A 21 20.40 -7.49 -36.20
N PHE A 22 20.09 -8.62 -36.85
CA PHE A 22 18.74 -8.98 -37.31
C PHE A 22 18.74 -10.29 -38.13
N ARG A 23 17.98 -11.27 -37.60
CA ARG A 23 17.12 -12.27 -38.24
C ARG A 23 17.67 -13.27 -39.27
N ALA A 24 17.60 -14.55 -38.91
CA ALA A 24 17.00 -15.57 -39.76
C ALA A 24 16.46 -16.74 -38.90
N SER A 25 15.15 -16.77 -38.72
CA SER A 25 14.41 -17.92 -38.21
C SER A 25 14.23 -18.96 -39.32
N VAL A 26 14.05 -20.22 -38.91
CA VAL A 26 13.50 -21.34 -39.70
C VAL A 26 14.46 -21.98 -40.71
N LEU A 27 15.36 -22.86 -40.23
CA LEU A 27 15.68 -24.18 -40.86
C LEU A 27 16.81 -24.89 -40.08
N LEU A 28 16.54 -25.41 -38.89
CA LEU A 28 17.31 -26.54 -38.34
C LEU A 28 16.56 -27.28 -37.21
N ALA A 29 15.26 -27.51 -37.43
CA ALA A 29 14.64 -28.71 -36.88
C ALA A 29 15.16 -29.90 -37.70
N LEU A 30 15.52 -31.01 -37.05
CA LEU A 30 16.26 -32.18 -37.57
C LEU A 30 17.79 -32.07 -37.57
N LEU A 31 18.39 -31.97 -36.37
CA LEU A 31 19.63 -32.67 -36.01
C LEU A 31 19.90 -32.35 -34.54
N LEU A 32 19.57 -33.28 -33.63
CA LEU A 32 20.16 -33.56 -32.31
C LEU A 32 19.12 -34.26 -31.41
N LEU A 33 18.81 -35.51 -31.78
CA LEU A 33 18.41 -36.53 -30.80
C LEU A 33 19.70 -37.19 -30.33
N THR A 34 20.14 -36.90 -29.10
CA THR A 34 20.71 -37.84 -28.12
C THR A 34 21.25 -37.07 -26.91
N SER A 35 20.77 -37.46 -25.73
CA SER A 35 21.38 -37.22 -24.42
C SER A 35 21.33 -35.80 -23.85
N MET A 36 20.19 -35.47 -23.24
CA MET A 36 20.18 -34.61 -22.04
C MET A 36 19.51 -35.37 -20.90
N VAL A 37 20.32 -36.14 -20.17
CA VAL A 37 20.07 -36.36 -18.76
C VAL A 37 20.31 -35.00 -18.11
N VAL A 38 19.24 -34.26 -17.86
CA VAL A 38 19.31 -33.09 -17.00
C VAL A 38 19.38 -33.64 -15.58
N VAL A 39 20.57 -33.54 -14.98
CA VAL A 39 20.75 -33.71 -13.54
C VAL A 39 19.97 -32.58 -12.88
N ALA A 40 18.80 -32.89 -12.34
CA ALA A 40 18.08 -31.99 -11.45
C ALA A 40 18.93 -31.83 -10.18
N ALA A 41 19.37 -30.61 -9.93
CA ALA A 41 20.09 -30.27 -8.71
C ALA A 41 19.10 -30.33 -7.54
N SER A 42 19.24 -31.36 -6.71
CA SER A 42 18.73 -31.37 -5.34
C SER A 42 19.24 -30.12 -4.61
N THR A 43 18.38 -29.39 -3.89
CA THR A 43 18.89 -28.41 -2.92
C THR A 43 19.80 -29.16 -1.98
N PRO A 44 21.06 -28.75 -1.93
CA PRO A 44 22.06 -29.61 -1.36
C PRO A 44 21.97 -29.37 0.19
N PRO A 45 22.27 -30.36 1.06
CA PRO A 45 22.13 -30.24 2.53
C PRO A 45 22.73 -28.95 3.08
N ALA A 46 22.49 -28.54 4.33
CA ALA A 46 23.11 -27.32 4.90
C ALA A 46 24.65 -27.24 4.70
N GLN A 47 25.32 -28.35 4.42
CA GLN A 47 26.73 -28.40 4.02
C GLN A 47 27.04 -27.83 2.62
N ASP A 48 26.03 -27.46 1.85
CA ASP A 48 26.06 -27.53 0.40
C ASP A 48 25.37 -26.26 -0.22
N ARG A 49 24.59 -25.50 0.57
CA ARG A 49 24.32 -24.05 0.33
C ARG A 49 25.62 -23.24 0.48
N PRO A 50 25.84 -22.15 -0.28
CA PRO A 50 26.98 -21.27 -0.04
C PRO A 50 26.90 -20.69 1.39
N VAL A 51 28.06 -20.59 2.05
CA VAL A 51 28.16 -20.16 3.47
C VAL A 51 27.43 -18.82 3.72
N ARG A 52 27.55 -17.87 2.78
CA ARG A 52 26.87 -16.57 2.84
C ARG A 52 25.35 -16.68 2.96
N GLU A 53 24.72 -17.44 2.07
CA GLU A 53 23.27 -17.54 2.00
C GLU A 53 22.69 -18.14 3.29
N ARG A 54 23.38 -19.14 3.87
CA ARG A 54 22.98 -19.69 5.17
C ARG A 54 23.08 -18.67 6.30
N VAL A 55 24.19 -17.94 6.37
CA VAL A 55 24.41 -16.93 7.42
C VAL A 55 23.41 -15.78 7.28
N GLU A 56 23.13 -15.33 6.07
CA GLU A 56 22.12 -14.32 5.79
C GLU A 56 20.73 -14.80 6.18
N GLN A 57 20.37 -16.03 5.83
CA GLN A 57 19.10 -16.62 6.21
C GLN A 57 18.97 -16.76 7.73
N ALA A 58 20.01 -17.26 8.41
CA ALA A 58 20.05 -17.33 9.86
C ALA A 58 19.93 -15.93 10.48
N ALA A 59 20.67 -14.93 10.01
CA ALA A 59 20.57 -13.57 10.53
C ALA A 59 19.19 -12.93 10.29
N ARG A 60 18.47 -13.30 9.22
CA ARG A 60 17.11 -12.80 8.93
C ARG A 60 16.04 -13.48 9.78
N ALA A 61 16.09 -14.81 9.88
CA ALA A 61 15.05 -15.62 10.51
C ALA A 61 15.30 -15.86 12.01
N THR A 62 16.55 -15.97 12.43
CA THR A 62 16.88 -16.40 13.79
C THR A 62 16.70 -15.30 14.81
N TYR A 63 15.62 -15.40 15.57
CA TYR A 63 15.39 -14.62 16.77
C TYR A 63 15.21 -15.56 17.96
N ILE A 64 15.95 -15.37 19.06
CA ILE A 64 16.01 -16.39 20.11
C ILE A 64 15.89 -15.77 21.49
N HIS A 65 14.79 -16.09 22.17
CA HIS A 65 14.75 -16.10 23.63
C HIS A 65 15.69 -17.20 24.15
N GLY A 66 16.74 -16.83 24.89
CA GLY A 66 17.70 -17.80 25.45
C GLY A 66 18.80 -18.29 24.50
N MET A 67 19.26 -17.45 23.56
CA MET A 67 20.37 -17.81 22.67
C MET A 67 21.60 -18.30 23.45
N THR A 68 22.24 -19.35 22.94
CA THR A 68 23.45 -19.92 23.54
C THR A 68 24.62 -19.91 22.56
N ALA A 69 25.82 -20.09 23.09
CA ALA A 69 27.01 -20.22 22.27
C ALA A 69 27.00 -21.47 21.37
N GLU A 70 26.27 -22.52 21.75
CA GLU A 70 26.09 -23.70 20.92
C GLU A 70 25.25 -23.39 19.69
N ILE A 71 24.09 -22.74 19.88
CA ILE A 71 23.20 -22.36 18.78
C ILE A 71 23.92 -21.42 17.82
N ALA A 72 24.60 -20.38 18.33
CA ALA A 72 25.34 -19.46 17.50
C ALA A 72 26.41 -20.16 16.64
N ARG A 73 27.14 -21.14 17.22
CA ARG A 73 28.12 -21.94 16.47
C ARG A 73 27.47 -22.86 15.43
N ARG A 74 26.29 -23.42 15.73
CA ARG A 74 25.56 -24.31 14.83
C ARG A 74 25.02 -23.56 13.61
N GLU A 75 24.34 -22.44 13.82
CA GLU A 75 23.65 -21.71 12.75
C GLU A 75 24.64 -20.95 11.85
N ILE A 76 25.64 -20.30 12.45
CA ILE A 76 26.56 -19.42 11.71
C ILE A 76 27.81 -20.17 11.23
N GLY A 77 28.24 -21.19 11.98
CA GLY A 77 29.47 -21.91 11.70
C GLY A 77 30.75 -21.08 11.94
N PRO A 78 31.93 -21.70 11.78
CA PRO A 78 33.22 -21.06 12.07
C PRO A 78 33.58 -19.94 11.08
N ASP A 79 33.09 -20.01 9.83
CA ASP A 79 33.42 -19.07 8.76
C ASP A 79 32.37 -17.97 8.56
N GLY A 80 31.31 -17.94 9.39
CA GLY A 80 30.20 -17.02 9.22
C GLY A 80 30.40 -15.63 9.85
N LEU A 81 31.34 -15.47 10.79
CA LEU A 81 31.58 -14.17 11.45
C LEU A 81 31.91 -13.05 10.45
N PRO A 82 32.80 -13.22 9.44
CA PRO A 82 33.04 -12.17 8.44
C PRO A 82 31.77 -11.71 7.71
N ILE A 83 30.85 -12.63 7.42
CA ILE A 83 29.56 -12.30 6.77
C ILE A 83 28.68 -11.52 7.75
N LEU A 84 28.61 -11.91 9.03
CA LEU A 84 27.88 -11.12 10.04
C LEU A 84 28.42 -9.69 10.16
N LEU A 85 29.74 -9.49 10.07
CA LEU A 85 30.33 -8.14 10.10
C LEU A 85 29.87 -7.30 8.89
N GLU A 86 29.83 -7.89 7.69
CA GLU A 86 29.30 -7.21 6.51
C GLU A 86 27.81 -6.90 6.64
N LEU A 87 27.02 -7.83 7.17
CA LEU A 87 25.60 -7.62 7.42
C LEU A 87 25.35 -6.55 8.47
N LEU A 88 26.23 -6.39 9.46
CA LEU A 88 26.15 -5.29 10.44
C LEU A 88 26.43 -3.92 9.81
N GLU A 89 27.16 -3.87 8.70
CA GLU A 89 27.51 -2.62 7.99
C GLU A 89 26.48 -2.26 6.91
N ASP A 90 25.62 -3.19 6.50
CA ASP A 90 24.64 -2.99 5.43
C ASP A 90 23.39 -2.25 5.93
N PRO A 91 23.18 -0.97 5.57
CA PRO A 91 22.01 -0.21 6.03
C PRO A 91 20.67 -0.78 5.51
N ALA A 92 20.69 -1.63 4.49
CA ALA A 92 19.50 -2.29 3.95
C ALA A 92 19.17 -3.61 4.67
N PHE A 93 20.09 -4.16 5.48
CA PHE A 93 19.82 -5.39 6.20
C PHE A 93 18.77 -5.16 7.29
N PRO A 94 17.66 -5.93 7.31
CA PRO A 94 16.51 -5.59 8.15
C PRO A 94 16.67 -5.97 9.62
N ARG A 95 17.66 -6.81 9.97
CA ARG A 95 17.76 -7.50 11.27
C ARG A 95 19.13 -7.38 11.95
N HIS A 96 19.66 -6.17 12.08
CA HIS A 96 20.91 -5.94 12.81
C HIS A 96 20.86 -6.43 14.27
N ASP A 97 19.68 -6.48 14.88
CA ASP A 97 19.45 -7.05 16.22
C ASP A 97 19.92 -8.50 16.31
N ASN A 98 19.57 -9.32 15.32
CA ASN A 98 19.99 -10.71 15.24
C ASN A 98 21.49 -10.83 14.98
N VAL A 99 22.06 -9.95 14.15
CA VAL A 99 23.50 -9.93 13.88
C VAL A 99 24.29 -9.67 15.17
N VAL A 100 23.90 -8.65 15.95
CA VAL A 100 24.51 -8.36 17.25
C VAL A 100 24.32 -9.52 18.23
N ALA A 101 23.15 -10.17 18.24
CA ALA A 101 22.90 -11.34 19.08
C ALA A 101 23.85 -12.51 18.75
N PHE A 102 24.05 -12.85 17.47
CA PHE A 102 25.01 -13.88 17.08
C PHE A 102 26.44 -13.51 17.44
N MET A 103 26.83 -12.26 17.19
CA MET A 103 28.16 -11.74 17.54
C MET A 103 28.42 -11.77 19.04
N THR A 104 27.38 -11.61 19.86
CA THR A 104 27.45 -11.72 21.33
C THR A 104 28.04 -13.05 21.78
N PHE A 105 27.84 -14.15 21.04
CA PHE A 105 28.36 -15.48 21.39
C PHE A 105 29.58 -15.91 20.59
N LEU A 106 29.66 -15.52 19.31
CA LEU A 106 30.80 -15.85 18.46
C LEU A 106 32.03 -15.00 18.82
N GLY A 107 31.81 -13.73 19.17
CA GLY A 107 32.77 -12.82 19.77
C GLY A 107 34.06 -12.59 18.98
N GLY A 108 35.11 -12.20 19.72
CA GLY A 108 36.45 -11.91 19.19
C GLY A 108 36.68 -10.43 18.90
N SER A 109 37.95 -10.05 18.74
CA SER A 109 38.36 -8.65 18.58
C SER A 109 37.78 -7.97 17.33
N ASN A 110 37.44 -8.74 16.30
CA ASN A 110 36.74 -8.22 15.11
C ASN A 110 35.30 -7.84 15.45
N ALA A 111 34.59 -8.67 16.21
CA ALA A 111 33.23 -8.37 16.66
C ALA A 111 33.23 -7.14 17.58
N THR A 112 34.18 -7.07 18.52
CA THR A 112 34.34 -5.91 19.41
C THR A 112 34.53 -4.61 18.63
N ARG A 113 35.40 -4.59 17.62
CA ARG A 113 35.62 -3.41 16.77
C ARG A 113 34.39 -3.02 15.94
N ALA A 114 33.66 -4.00 15.43
CA ALA A 114 32.46 -3.73 14.66
C ALA A 114 31.32 -3.19 15.54
N LEU A 115 31.16 -3.72 16.76
CA LEU A 115 30.21 -3.18 17.75
C LEU A 115 30.59 -1.76 18.18
N GLU A 116 31.88 -1.44 18.34
CA GLU A 116 32.32 -0.07 18.58
C GLU A 116 31.93 0.86 17.42
N SER A 117 32.20 0.44 16.18
CA SER A 117 31.83 1.22 14.99
C SER A 117 30.32 1.44 14.89
N PHE A 118 29.54 0.38 15.14
CA PHE A 118 28.08 0.40 15.13
C PHE A 118 27.51 1.34 16.21
N LEU A 119 28.05 1.30 17.44
CA LEU A 119 27.66 2.20 18.53
C LEU A 119 28.04 3.67 18.26
N ARG A 120 29.01 3.91 17.38
CA ARG A 120 29.45 5.26 16.99
C ARG A 120 28.57 5.82 15.88
N VAL A 121 28.38 5.05 14.81
CA VAL A 121 27.61 5.44 13.62
C VAL A 121 26.79 4.24 13.15
N PRO A 122 25.54 4.08 13.62
CA PRO A 122 24.66 3.04 13.14
C PRO A 122 24.38 3.23 11.63
N PRO A 123 24.44 2.16 10.82
CA PRO A 123 24.25 2.24 9.37
C PRO A 123 22.81 2.57 8.99
N ALA A 124 21.81 2.08 9.74
CA ALA A 124 20.41 2.35 9.47
C ALA A 124 19.84 3.42 10.42
N ALA A 125 18.64 3.89 10.12
CA ALA A 125 18.00 4.90 10.95
C ALA A 125 17.63 4.32 12.33
N THR A 126 18.07 4.99 13.40
CA THR A 126 17.95 4.49 14.79
C THR A 126 16.51 4.33 15.29
N HIS A 127 15.55 4.96 14.60
CA HIS A 127 14.12 4.81 14.90
C HIS A 127 13.52 3.51 14.30
N ARG A 128 14.26 2.76 13.48
CA ARG A 128 13.82 1.42 13.06
C ARG A 128 13.91 0.49 14.28
N PRO A 129 12.85 -0.27 14.62
CA PRO A 129 12.86 -1.10 15.82
C PRO A 129 14.05 -2.07 15.91
N ALA A 130 14.42 -2.72 14.80
CA ALA A 130 15.55 -3.64 14.75
C ALA A 130 16.91 -2.93 14.97
N GLU A 131 17.07 -1.72 14.43
CA GLU A 131 18.29 -0.92 14.63
C GLU A 131 18.40 -0.47 16.09
N GLN A 132 17.29 0.00 16.66
CA GLN A 132 17.25 0.45 18.04
C GLN A 132 17.54 -0.71 19.00
N ARG A 133 16.98 -1.90 18.76
CA ARG A 133 17.30 -3.11 19.54
C ARG A 133 18.76 -3.50 19.42
N ALA A 134 19.33 -3.48 18.21
CA ALA A 134 20.75 -3.77 18.01
C ALA A 134 21.64 -2.81 18.81
N LEU A 135 21.30 -1.51 18.81
CA LEU A 135 21.99 -0.48 19.58
C LEU A 135 21.91 -0.73 21.08
N LEU A 136 20.71 -1.04 21.59
CA LEU A 136 20.51 -1.37 23.01
C LEU A 136 21.21 -2.68 23.40
N LEU A 137 21.29 -3.65 22.49
CA LEU A 137 21.93 -4.93 22.73
C LEU A 137 23.47 -4.84 22.73
N ALA A 138 24.05 -3.96 21.91
CA ALA A 138 25.50 -3.91 21.70
C ALA A 138 26.34 -3.73 22.98
N PRO A 139 25.98 -2.88 23.96
CA PRO A 139 26.71 -2.78 25.23
C PRO A 139 26.65 -4.08 26.05
N GLN A 140 25.49 -4.75 26.08
CA GLN A 140 25.36 -6.05 26.74
C GLN A 140 26.19 -7.13 26.02
N ALA A 141 26.23 -7.09 24.69
CA ALA A 141 27.07 -7.97 23.87
C ALA A 141 28.56 -7.80 24.19
N LEU A 142 29.04 -6.55 24.30
CA LEU A 142 30.41 -6.24 24.73
C LEU A 142 30.72 -6.85 26.10
N GLY A 143 29.76 -6.81 27.03
CA GLY A 143 29.89 -7.44 28.35
C GLY A 143 30.15 -8.94 28.27
N GLN A 144 29.34 -9.66 27.50
CA GLN A 144 29.51 -11.10 27.32
C GLN A 144 30.78 -11.46 26.51
N ILE A 145 31.21 -10.60 25.59
CA ILE A 145 32.49 -10.77 24.90
C ILE A 145 33.66 -10.57 25.89
N ALA A 146 33.55 -9.59 26.79
CA ALA A 146 34.52 -9.33 27.84
C ALA A 146 34.63 -10.47 28.87
N SER A 147 33.52 -11.12 29.24
CA SER A 147 33.56 -12.28 30.17
C SER A 147 34.34 -13.47 29.62
N ARG A 148 34.51 -13.54 28.29
CA ARG A 148 35.35 -14.53 27.60
C ARG A 148 36.80 -14.07 27.38
N GLY A 149 37.20 -12.96 28.01
CA GLY A 149 38.58 -12.49 28.07
C GLY A 149 38.98 -11.41 27.07
N ASP A 150 38.04 -10.85 26.30
CA ASP A 150 38.33 -9.70 25.44
C ASP A 150 38.45 -8.41 26.27
N ARG A 151 39.69 -7.97 26.49
CA ARG A 151 39.98 -6.75 27.24
C ARG A 151 39.50 -5.49 26.55
N THR A 152 39.48 -5.47 25.22
CA THR A 152 39.05 -4.28 24.47
C THR A 152 37.56 -4.05 24.68
N ALA A 153 36.77 -5.11 24.74
CA ALA A 153 35.34 -5.02 25.03
C ALA A 153 35.08 -4.47 26.45
N LEU A 154 35.88 -4.91 27.44
CA LEU A 154 35.82 -4.35 28.79
C LEU A 154 36.23 -2.87 28.82
N ASP A 155 37.34 -2.53 28.16
CA ASP A 155 37.85 -1.15 28.11
C ASP A 155 36.81 -0.19 27.49
N LEU A 156 36.12 -0.63 26.43
CA LEU A 156 35.01 0.13 25.83
C LEU A 156 33.86 0.35 26.83
N LEU A 157 33.44 -0.68 27.58
CA LEU A 157 32.39 -0.51 28.60
C LEU A 157 32.82 0.45 29.72
N MET A 158 34.09 0.39 30.12
CA MET A 158 34.66 1.28 31.12
C MET A 158 34.73 2.72 30.61
N GLU A 159 35.05 2.94 29.34
CA GLU A 159 35.04 4.27 28.68
C GLU A 159 33.60 4.81 28.54
N ILE A 160 32.67 3.98 28.08
CA ILE A 160 31.25 4.32 27.92
C ILE A 160 30.66 4.78 29.25
N THR A 161 31.01 4.13 30.35
CA THR A 161 30.48 4.44 31.68
C THR A 161 31.33 5.43 32.47
N ASP A 162 32.43 5.95 31.90
CA ASP A 162 33.28 6.93 32.56
C ASP A 162 32.60 8.31 32.61
N PRO A 163 32.36 8.90 33.79
CA PRO A 163 31.86 10.26 33.89
C PRO A 163 32.74 11.31 33.19
N ALA A 164 34.05 11.05 33.06
CA ALA A 164 35.00 11.98 32.47
C ALA A 164 35.07 11.92 30.94
N SER A 165 34.62 10.82 30.31
CA SER A 165 34.68 10.64 28.84
C SER A 165 33.62 11.45 28.09
N GLY A 166 32.64 12.02 28.83
CA GLY A 166 31.47 12.65 28.24
C GLY A 166 30.54 11.66 27.53
N ASN A 167 30.82 10.35 27.59
CA ASN A 167 30.03 9.31 26.93
C ASN A 167 29.94 9.54 25.40
N ASP A 168 30.99 10.11 24.81
CA ASP A 168 31.01 10.59 23.41
C ASP A 168 30.72 9.47 22.39
N LEU A 169 31.10 8.22 22.70
CA LEU A 169 30.79 7.07 21.85
C LEU A 169 29.27 6.91 21.64
N LEU A 170 28.51 6.89 22.73
CA LEU A 170 27.05 6.73 22.68
C LEU A 170 26.33 7.98 22.20
N ARG A 171 26.92 9.16 22.42
CA ARG A 171 26.31 10.44 22.04
C ARG A 171 26.11 10.54 20.52
N GLN A 172 27.02 9.99 19.73
CA GLN A 172 26.91 10.05 18.27
C GLN A 172 25.71 9.26 17.76
N ALA A 173 25.58 7.98 18.15
CA ALA A 173 24.39 7.19 17.82
C ALA A 173 23.09 7.81 18.36
N SER A 174 23.09 8.30 19.60
CA SER A 174 21.87 8.83 20.19
C SER A 174 21.38 10.13 19.54
N THR A 175 22.27 10.98 19.02
CA THR A 175 21.88 12.22 18.32
C THR A 175 21.16 11.99 16.99
N LEU A 176 21.23 10.78 16.44
CA LEU A 176 20.53 10.40 15.21
C LEU A 176 19.07 9.99 15.49
N ASP A 177 18.70 9.84 16.76
CA ASP A 177 17.38 9.38 17.19
C ASP A 177 16.35 10.50 17.34
N ARG A 178 15.06 10.14 17.30
CA ARG A 178 13.97 11.08 17.55
C ARG A 178 13.92 11.54 19.00
N GLN A 179 14.44 10.75 19.94
CA GLN A 179 14.54 11.09 21.36
C GLN A 179 15.99 10.95 21.88
N PRO A 180 16.91 11.84 21.49
CA PRO A 180 18.34 11.67 21.74
C PRO A 180 18.74 11.50 23.20
N ALA A 181 18.15 12.29 24.10
CA ALA A 181 18.47 12.22 25.53
C ALA A 181 18.03 10.89 26.15
N ARG A 182 16.92 10.33 25.66
CA ARG A 182 16.36 9.11 26.18
C ARG A 182 17.11 7.88 25.68
N LEU A 183 17.32 7.75 24.37
CA LEU A 183 18.14 6.66 23.83
C LEU A 183 19.54 6.66 24.45
N HIS A 184 20.12 7.83 24.71
CA HIS A 184 21.40 7.93 25.39
C HIS A 184 21.38 7.36 26.82
N ALA A 185 20.35 7.69 27.61
CA ALA A 185 20.17 7.15 28.94
C ALA A 185 19.99 5.62 28.90
N ASP A 186 19.23 5.10 27.93
CA ASP A 186 19.00 3.67 27.77
C ASP A 186 20.26 2.91 27.38
N LEU A 187 21.05 3.45 26.46
CA LEU A 187 22.36 2.89 26.10
C LEU A 187 23.31 2.86 27.31
N LEU A 188 23.25 3.87 28.18
CA LEU A 188 24.00 3.86 29.44
C LEU A 188 23.50 2.75 30.37
N ARG A 189 22.17 2.56 30.53
CA ARG A 189 21.63 1.45 31.33
C ARG A 189 22.09 0.09 30.78
N MET A 190 22.07 -0.08 29.47
CA MET A 190 22.58 -1.29 28.81
C MET A 190 24.09 -1.47 28.99
N ALA A 191 24.88 -0.40 29.08
CA ALA A 191 26.30 -0.48 29.40
C ALA A 191 26.54 -0.92 30.85
N PHE A 192 25.72 -0.47 31.81
CA PHE A 192 25.76 -0.96 33.20
C PHE A 192 25.39 -2.45 33.28
N ARG A 193 24.40 -2.91 32.50
CA ARG A 193 24.14 -4.34 32.30
C ARG A 193 25.35 -5.06 31.70
N GLY A 194 25.97 -4.51 30.67
CA GLY A 194 27.20 -5.04 30.07
C GLY A 194 28.33 -5.23 31.08
N LEU A 195 28.52 -4.26 32.00
CA LEU A 195 29.47 -4.41 33.12
C LEU A 195 29.13 -5.62 33.99
N ALA A 196 27.85 -5.85 34.31
CA ALA A 196 27.42 -7.02 35.07
C ALA A 196 27.70 -8.34 34.33
N TYR A 197 27.35 -8.41 33.04
CA TYR A 197 27.62 -9.58 32.19
C TYR A 197 29.11 -9.86 31.95
N SER A 198 29.99 -8.88 32.14
CA SER A 198 31.43 -9.09 32.02
C SER A 198 31.98 -10.01 33.11
N GLU A 199 31.31 -10.10 34.26
CA GLU A 199 31.73 -10.89 35.43
C GLU A 199 33.18 -10.60 35.88
N THR A 200 33.72 -9.42 35.53
CA THR A 200 35.08 -9.02 35.90
C THR A 200 35.12 -8.25 37.21
N GLU A 201 36.20 -8.40 37.98
CA GLU A 201 36.39 -7.65 39.22
C GLU A 201 36.41 -6.13 38.97
N THR A 202 37.01 -5.69 37.86
CA THR A 202 37.08 -4.27 37.49
C THR A 202 35.70 -3.69 37.23
N ALA A 203 34.84 -4.40 36.48
CA ALA A 203 33.47 -3.98 36.25
C ALA A 203 32.64 -4.01 37.55
N ASN A 204 32.82 -5.02 38.39
CA ASN A 204 32.19 -5.11 39.70
C ASN A 204 32.51 -3.89 40.57
N GLN A 205 33.79 -3.52 40.67
CA GLN A 205 34.19 -2.35 41.44
C GLN A 205 33.57 -1.07 40.89
N ARG A 206 33.54 -0.90 39.55
CA ARG A 206 32.88 0.24 38.91
C ARG A 206 31.40 0.34 39.26
N LEU A 207 30.67 -0.78 39.22
CA LEU A 207 29.26 -0.83 39.62
C LEU A 207 29.07 -0.49 41.10
N LEU A 208 29.95 -0.99 41.98
CA LEU A 208 29.91 -0.67 43.41
C LEU A 208 30.14 0.82 43.69
N ASP A 209 31.08 1.45 42.98
CA ASP A 209 31.38 2.88 43.13
C ASP A 209 30.15 3.73 42.73
N PHE A 210 29.46 3.37 41.65
CA PHE A 210 28.18 4.00 41.28
C PHE A 210 27.07 3.72 42.31
N ALA A 211 26.91 2.47 42.76
CA ALA A 211 25.88 2.06 43.72
C ALA A 211 26.07 2.64 45.13
N ARG A 212 27.26 3.16 45.44
CA ARG A 212 27.56 3.94 46.65
C ARG A 212 27.45 5.45 46.43
N GLY A 213 27.29 5.89 45.19
CA GLY A 213 27.20 7.29 44.79
C GLY A 213 28.55 8.00 44.74
N GLU A 214 29.66 7.25 44.72
CA GLU A 214 31.03 7.75 44.59
C GLU A 214 31.31 8.22 43.15
N LEU A 215 30.68 7.57 42.17
CA LEU A 215 30.62 7.98 40.78
C LEU A 215 29.18 8.36 40.38
N ARG A 216 29.05 9.28 39.41
CA ARG A 216 27.78 9.70 38.80
C ARG A 216 27.98 10.08 37.35
N VAL A 217 27.07 9.64 36.48
CA VAL A 217 27.04 10.08 35.07
C VAL A 217 25.94 11.13 34.95
N SER A 218 26.27 12.35 34.53
CA SER A 218 25.29 13.45 34.47
C SER A 218 24.13 13.19 33.51
N ALA A 219 24.38 12.39 32.47
CA ALA A 219 23.38 12.01 31.48
C ALA A 219 22.43 10.89 31.95
N LEU A 220 22.69 10.28 33.12
CA LEU A 220 21.84 9.25 33.73
C LEU A 220 21.63 9.58 35.22
N PRO A 221 20.66 10.42 35.58
CA PRO A 221 20.46 10.89 36.96
C PRO A 221 20.25 9.78 37.99
N ASP A 222 19.69 8.65 37.55
CA ASP A 222 19.41 7.42 38.29
C ASP A 222 20.56 6.39 38.25
N SER A 223 21.78 6.78 37.81
CA SER A 223 22.91 5.86 37.60
C SER A 223 23.25 4.96 38.80
N HIS A 224 22.98 5.42 40.01
CA HIS A 224 23.19 4.67 41.24
C HIS A 224 22.15 3.56 41.46
N GLU A 225 20.90 3.78 41.07
CA GLU A 225 19.86 2.75 41.08
C GLU A 225 20.09 1.74 39.96
N THR A 226 20.40 2.22 38.75
CA THR A 226 20.83 1.38 37.62
C THR A 226 21.99 0.46 38.00
N ALA A 227 22.99 0.96 38.73
CA ALA A 227 24.10 0.16 39.22
C ALA A 227 23.68 -0.95 40.19
N ARG A 228 22.70 -0.69 41.07
CA ARG A 228 22.19 -1.70 41.99
C ARG A 228 21.44 -2.79 41.26
N SER A 229 20.62 -2.44 40.27
CA SER A 229 19.95 -3.41 39.41
C SER A 229 20.96 -4.27 38.65
N ALA A 230 22.03 -3.68 38.10
CA ALA A 230 23.11 -4.42 37.46
C ALA A 230 23.86 -5.35 38.44
N LEU A 231 24.10 -4.92 39.68
CA LEU A 231 24.69 -5.78 40.73
C LEU A 231 23.78 -6.95 41.11
N ALA A 232 22.46 -6.74 41.14
CA ALA A 232 21.48 -7.79 41.40
C ALA A 232 21.49 -8.83 40.28
N LEU A 233 21.43 -8.38 39.02
CA LEU A 233 21.56 -9.21 37.82
C LEU A 233 22.82 -10.09 37.88
N ARG A 234 23.98 -9.53 38.23
CA ARG A 234 25.22 -10.33 38.36
C ARG A 234 25.07 -11.46 39.39
N ASN A 235 24.43 -11.21 40.52
CA ASN A 235 24.23 -12.26 41.53
C ASN A 235 23.33 -13.38 40.99
N GLU A 236 22.33 -13.05 40.17
CA GLU A 236 21.49 -14.03 39.49
C GLU A 236 22.28 -14.85 38.47
N LEU A 237 23.11 -14.20 37.63
CA LEU A 237 23.98 -14.88 36.67
C LEU A 237 24.92 -15.89 37.34
N GLY A 238 25.51 -15.52 38.48
CA GLY A 238 26.37 -16.42 39.27
C GLY A 238 25.64 -17.63 39.88
N SER A 239 24.30 -17.61 39.95
CA SER A 239 23.48 -18.71 40.49
C SER A 239 23.00 -19.72 39.43
N ARG A 240 23.12 -19.42 38.13
CA ARG A 240 22.54 -20.19 37.01
C ARG A 240 23.49 -21.21 36.36
N SER A 241 24.62 -21.55 36.98
CA SER A 241 25.65 -22.42 36.38
C SER A 241 25.32 -23.94 36.31
N GLU A 242 24.10 -24.38 36.58
CA GLU A 242 23.73 -25.81 36.47
C GLU A 242 22.42 -26.03 35.69
N THR A 243 22.53 -26.87 34.65
CA THR A 243 21.48 -27.57 33.86
C THR A 243 20.81 -26.82 32.70
N LEU A 244 21.01 -27.34 31.47
CA LEU A 244 19.99 -27.93 30.57
C LEU A 244 20.56 -28.10 29.14
N GLU A 245 20.65 -29.35 28.67
CA GLU A 245 20.87 -29.73 27.26
C GLU A 245 19.59 -30.37 26.70
N PRO A 246 19.19 -30.05 25.46
CA PRO A 246 18.46 -31.01 24.63
C PRO A 246 19.03 -31.18 23.21
N THR A 247 18.86 -32.39 22.70
CA THR A 247 19.49 -33.02 21.51
C THR A 247 18.87 -32.64 20.15
N ALA A 248 19.69 -32.75 19.10
CA ALA A 248 19.44 -32.35 17.71
C ALA A 248 18.60 -33.33 16.86
N GLY A 249 17.76 -32.78 15.96
CA GLY A 249 17.10 -33.46 14.83
C GLY A 249 16.90 -32.48 13.68
N GLY A 250 17.28 -32.87 12.45
CA GLY A 250 17.37 -32.02 11.26
C GLY A 250 16.11 -31.97 10.40
N TYR A 251 16.04 -30.97 9.52
CA TYR A 251 14.88 -30.63 8.67
C TYR A 251 15.26 -30.61 7.18
N ASP A 252 14.30 -30.98 6.33
CA ASP A 252 14.33 -31.08 4.86
C ASP A 252 13.18 -30.20 4.30
N PRO A 253 13.33 -29.43 3.19
CA PRO A 253 12.35 -28.41 2.80
C PRO A 253 11.19 -28.91 1.90
N PRO A 254 10.03 -28.21 1.87
CA PRO A 254 8.79 -28.73 1.26
C PRO A 254 8.68 -28.57 -0.26
N ASN A 255 7.92 -29.51 -0.81
CA ASN A 255 7.49 -29.68 -2.19
C ASN A 255 6.04 -29.18 -2.32
N THR A 256 5.74 -28.38 -3.33
CA THR A 256 4.49 -27.63 -3.57
C THR A 256 3.30 -28.51 -4.00
N THR A 257 3.05 -29.64 -3.33
CA THR A 257 1.93 -30.57 -3.58
C THR A 257 1.45 -31.32 -2.32
N ALA A 258 1.77 -30.84 -1.12
CA ALA A 258 1.51 -31.51 0.16
C ALA A 258 0.62 -30.57 1.00
N GLY A 259 -0.53 -30.93 1.58
CA GLY A 259 -0.91 -32.16 2.24
C GLY A 259 -1.38 -31.92 3.69
N GLY A 260 -1.64 -30.67 4.10
CA GLY A 260 -2.14 -30.32 5.43
C GLY A 260 -3.57 -30.79 5.70
N VAL A 261 -4.01 -30.69 6.95
CA VAL A 261 -5.34 -31.13 7.39
C VAL A 261 -6.08 -29.93 7.99
N LEU A 262 -7.24 -29.58 7.41
CA LEU A 262 -8.19 -28.66 8.05
C LEU A 262 -8.61 -29.26 9.39
N ASP A 263 -8.62 -28.44 10.44
CA ASP A 263 -8.94 -28.95 11.77
C ASP A 263 -10.36 -29.57 11.85
N SER A 264 -10.57 -30.31 12.95
CA SER A 264 -11.84 -30.99 13.20
C SER A 264 -12.80 -30.25 14.14
N ALA A 265 -12.45 -29.03 14.58
CA ALA A 265 -13.24 -28.23 15.51
C ALA A 265 -14.59 -27.83 14.91
N GLY A 266 -14.68 -27.76 13.58
CA GLY A 266 -15.93 -27.51 12.84
C GLY A 266 -16.53 -26.12 13.07
N ARG A 267 -15.86 -25.27 13.86
CA ARG A 267 -16.24 -23.89 14.19
C ARG A 267 -15.00 -23.01 14.08
N VAL A 268 -15.20 -21.79 13.62
CA VAL A 268 -14.13 -20.79 13.59
C VAL A 268 -14.16 -19.99 14.90
N HIS A 269 -13.01 -19.86 15.56
CA HIS A 269 -12.87 -19.06 16.78
C HIS A 269 -12.00 -17.82 16.52
N ASP A 270 -12.54 -16.63 16.77
CA ASP A 270 -11.76 -15.39 16.82
C ASP A 270 -11.18 -15.18 18.21
N THR A 271 -9.88 -14.92 18.27
CA THR A 271 -9.13 -14.78 19.52
C THR A 271 -9.35 -13.43 20.20
N GLY A 272 -9.65 -12.39 19.43
CA GLY A 272 -9.95 -11.05 19.96
C GLY A 272 -8.85 -10.48 20.86
N LEU A 273 -7.81 -9.86 20.28
CA LEU A 273 -6.70 -9.29 21.04
C LEU A 273 -6.94 -7.82 21.41
N THR A 274 -6.54 -7.47 22.64
CA THR A 274 -6.39 -6.08 23.07
C THR A 274 -4.92 -5.74 23.20
N TYR A 275 -4.54 -4.51 22.86
CA TYR A 275 -3.17 -4.04 23.01
C TYR A 275 -3.07 -2.62 23.58
N ALA A 276 -1.98 -2.37 24.29
CA ALA A 276 -1.62 -1.08 24.83
C ALA A 276 -0.17 -0.75 24.50
N ASN A 277 0.10 0.49 24.11
CA ASN A 277 1.46 0.98 23.98
C ASN A 277 1.92 1.58 25.30
N HIS A 278 3.15 1.31 25.71
CA HIS A 278 3.73 2.13 26.76
C HIS A 278 3.83 3.58 26.25
N VAL A 279 3.48 4.57 27.08
CA VAL A 279 3.46 6.00 26.70
C VAL A 279 4.78 6.53 26.16
N ASP A 280 5.83 5.79 26.44
CA ASP A 280 7.22 6.11 26.18
C ASP A 280 7.73 5.30 24.95
N VAL A 281 7.00 4.37 24.34
CA VAL A 281 7.52 3.71 23.12
C VAL A 281 7.69 4.71 21.97
N GLY A 282 8.89 4.77 21.39
CA GLY A 282 9.25 5.73 20.32
C GLY A 282 8.70 5.39 18.93
N ASP A 283 8.30 4.15 18.73
CA ASP A 283 7.62 3.62 17.54
C ASP A 283 6.37 2.84 17.98
N PRO A 284 5.30 3.52 18.42
CA PRO A 284 4.12 2.84 18.96
C PRO A 284 3.47 1.97 17.88
N MET A 285 2.90 0.84 18.29
CA MET A 285 1.96 0.10 17.45
C MET A 285 0.73 0.96 17.19
N ASP A 286 0.33 1.05 15.94
CA ASP A 286 -0.95 1.66 15.55
C ASP A 286 -1.93 0.59 15.07
N ASP A 287 -3.21 0.97 15.04
CA ASP A 287 -4.31 0.06 14.73
C ASP A 287 -4.15 -0.57 13.34
N ALA A 288 -3.80 0.24 12.32
CA ALA A 288 -3.65 -0.23 10.94
C ALA A 288 -2.51 -1.26 10.82
N ARG A 289 -1.38 -1.02 11.50
CA ARG A 289 -0.27 -1.96 11.52
C ARG A 289 -0.62 -3.24 12.28
N LEU A 290 -1.30 -3.14 13.42
CA LEU A 290 -1.71 -4.34 14.14
C LEU A 290 -2.70 -5.17 13.32
N ASP A 291 -3.64 -4.53 12.63
CA ASP A 291 -4.61 -5.21 11.77
C ASP A 291 -3.89 -5.99 10.65
N VAL A 292 -2.82 -5.43 10.04
CA VAL A 292 -1.96 -6.17 9.08
C VAL A 292 -1.26 -7.35 9.75
N VAL A 293 -0.69 -7.16 10.94
CA VAL A 293 0.02 -8.22 11.68
C VAL A 293 -0.92 -9.37 12.04
N LEU A 294 -2.14 -9.06 12.50
CA LEU A 294 -3.14 -10.06 12.88
C LEU A 294 -3.82 -10.71 11.66
N GLY A 295 -3.92 -10.02 10.53
CA GLY A 295 -4.31 -10.61 9.26
C GLY A 295 -3.32 -11.68 8.79
N ILE A 296 -2.01 -11.36 8.80
CA ILE A 296 -0.95 -12.33 8.47
C ILE A 296 -0.93 -13.49 9.47
N ALA A 297 -1.20 -13.22 10.76
CA ALA A 297 -1.33 -14.26 11.77
C ALA A 297 -2.47 -15.22 11.45
N SER A 298 -3.66 -14.69 11.14
CA SER A 298 -4.85 -15.48 10.79
C SER A 298 -4.60 -16.36 9.56
N PHE A 299 -4.01 -15.78 8.50
CA PHE A 299 -3.62 -16.52 7.32
C PHE A 299 -2.64 -17.65 7.67
N ARG A 300 -1.57 -17.36 8.41
CA ARG A 300 -0.56 -18.37 8.78
C ARG A 300 -1.13 -19.50 9.61
N THR A 301 -2.01 -19.21 10.57
CA THR A 301 -2.60 -20.26 11.41
C THR A 301 -3.69 -21.05 10.69
N GLY A 302 -4.36 -20.44 9.70
CA GLY A 302 -5.46 -21.01 8.96
C GLY A 302 -5.09 -21.67 7.63
N CYS A 303 -3.82 -21.66 7.25
CA CYS A 303 -3.31 -22.23 6.01
C CYS A 303 -2.56 -23.54 6.29
N GLY A 304 -2.80 -24.59 5.50
CA GLY A 304 -2.11 -25.87 5.66
C GLY A 304 -1.05 -26.09 4.59
N ASP A 305 0.23 -25.79 4.89
CA ASP A 305 1.31 -25.75 3.88
C ASP A 305 2.28 -26.94 3.89
N ASP A 306 2.12 -27.81 4.88
CA ASP A 306 2.93 -29.00 5.11
C ASP A 306 2.03 -30.15 5.58
N PRO A 307 2.37 -31.43 5.31
CA PRO A 307 1.65 -32.57 5.86
C PRO A 307 1.56 -32.61 7.39
N ALA A 308 2.49 -31.97 8.08
CA ALA A 308 2.49 -31.86 9.53
C ALA A 308 1.72 -30.63 10.04
N ASP A 309 1.26 -29.77 9.12
CA ASP A 309 0.56 -28.53 9.42
C ASP A 309 -0.95 -28.74 9.57
N ILE A 310 -1.51 -28.11 10.59
CA ILE A 310 -2.94 -28.05 10.83
C ILE A 310 -3.42 -26.67 10.42
N ALA A 311 -4.22 -26.61 9.35
CA ALA A 311 -4.98 -25.42 8.98
C ALA A 311 -6.05 -25.21 10.06
N CYS A 312 -5.71 -24.39 11.05
CA CYS A 312 -6.47 -24.19 12.26
C CYS A 312 -7.54 -23.13 12.02
N CYS A 313 -8.79 -23.44 12.40
CA CYS A 313 -9.96 -22.60 12.20
C CYS A 313 -10.01 -21.47 13.24
N VAL A 314 -8.96 -20.66 13.27
CA VAL A 314 -8.78 -19.57 14.21
C VAL A 314 -8.45 -18.29 13.48
N THR A 315 -9.02 -17.20 13.98
CA THR A 315 -8.75 -15.87 13.46
C THR A 315 -8.19 -15.00 14.57
N PHE A 316 -7.36 -14.05 14.16
CA PHE A 316 -6.77 -13.06 15.03
C PHE A 316 -7.28 -11.70 14.59
N SER A 317 -8.13 -11.12 15.43
CA SER A 317 -8.62 -9.76 15.25
C SER A 317 -8.28 -8.88 16.44
N ARG A 318 -8.36 -7.57 16.24
CA ARG A 318 -8.22 -6.57 17.29
C ARG A 318 -9.61 -6.20 17.83
N LEU A 319 -9.81 -6.29 19.15
CA LEU A 319 -11.10 -5.96 19.77
C LEU A 319 -11.35 -4.46 19.90
N ASN A 320 -10.31 -3.67 20.16
CA ASN A 320 -10.40 -2.24 20.47
C ASN A 320 -9.23 -1.48 19.88
N SER A 321 -9.36 -0.16 19.72
CA SER A 321 -8.21 0.71 19.40
C SER A 321 -7.15 0.70 20.50
N ALA A 322 -5.92 1.08 20.12
CA ALA A 322 -4.77 1.17 21.02
C ALA A 322 -5.10 1.83 22.37
N ALA A 323 -4.83 1.10 23.45
CA ALA A 323 -4.74 1.69 24.78
C ALA A 323 -3.33 2.24 25.04
N SER A 324 -3.16 2.89 26.19
CA SER A 324 -1.83 3.31 26.68
C SER A 324 -1.66 2.91 28.13
N PHE A 325 -0.42 2.59 28.50
CA PHE A 325 -0.06 2.24 29.87
C PHE A 325 1.27 2.86 30.29
N GLY A 326 1.51 2.85 31.61
CA GLY A 326 2.67 3.48 32.23
C GLY A 326 2.60 5.02 32.24
N ALA A 327 3.65 5.62 32.77
CA ALA A 327 3.84 7.06 32.86
C ALA A 327 5.17 7.47 32.22
N PRO A 328 5.31 8.71 31.70
CA PRO A 328 6.56 9.15 31.10
C PRO A 328 7.74 9.04 32.07
N GLY A 329 8.79 8.31 31.68
CA GLY A 329 10.02 8.12 32.44
C GLY A 329 9.94 7.15 33.62
N ASP A 330 8.90 6.31 33.71
CA ASP A 330 8.78 5.31 34.78
C ASP A 330 9.66 4.05 34.57
N GLY A 331 10.22 3.89 33.36
CA GLY A 331 11.10 2.79 32.98
C GLY A 331 10.37 1.51 32.58
N LEU A 332 9.04 1.45 32.63
CA LEU A 332 8.26 0.24 32.31
C LEU A 332 8.13 -0.02 30.79
N ASP A 333 8.68 0.87 29.96
CA ASP A 333 8.91 0.62 28.54
C ASP A 333 10.06 -0.36 28.28
N THR A 334 10.86 -0.70 29.29
CA THR A 334 11.89 -1.75 29.21
C THR A 334 11.73 -2.73 30.36
N ILE A 335 11.56 -4.01 30.05
CA ILE A 335 11.44 -5.06 31.06
C ILE A 335 12.82 -5.61 31.35
N ASP A 336 13.44 -5.17 32.44
CA ASP A 336 14.80 -5.50 32.82
C ASP A 336 14.84 -6.55 33.95
N ASP A 337 13.84 -6.61 34.81
CA ASP A 337 13.76 -7.57 35.89
C ASP A 337 12.36 -8.16 36.13
N SER A 338 12.29 -9.06 37.12
CA SER A 338 11.05 -9.75 37.48
C SER A 338 9.94 -8.82 38.01
N ALA A 339 10.28 -7.70 38.65
CA ALA A 339 9.32 -6.77 39.22
C ALA A 339 8.68 -5.92 38.11
N GLU A 340 9.50 -5.44 37.18
CA GLU A 340 9.02 -4.72 36.00
C GLU A 340 8.17 -5.63 35.11
N MET A 341 8.61 -6.88 34.87
CA MET A 341 7.81 -7.87 34.14
C MET A 341 6.44 -8.07 34.79
N THR A 342 6.40 -8.21 36.13
CA THR A 342 5.14 -8.36 36.87
C THR A 342 4.26 -7.12 36.72
N SER A 343 4.84 -5.92 36.85
CA SER A 343 4.12 -4.65 36.66
C SER A 343 3.54 -4.53 35.26
N VAL A 344 4.33 -4.78 34.22
CA VAL A 344 3.89 -4.68 32.82
C VAL A 344 2.81 -5.71 32.53
N LEU A 345 3.06 -7.00 32.82
CA LEU A 345 2.12 -8.07 32.46
C LEU A 345 0.80 -7.99 33.25
N SER A 346 0.82 -7.44 34.48
CA SER A 346 -0.39 -7.22 35.29
C SER A 346 -1.15 -5.94 34.96
N ASP A 347 -0.63 -5.08 34.09
CA ASP A 347 -1.37 -3.90 33.65
C ASP A 347 -2.63 -4.33 32.87
N THR A 348 -3.78 -3.80 33.28
CA THR A 348 -5.12 -4.18 32.78
C THR A 348 -5.60 -3.33 31.61
N SER A 349 -4.80 -2.38 31.12
CA SER A 349 -5.17 -1.56 29.96
C SER A 349 -5.37 -2.40 28.70
N ALA A 350 -4.63 -3.50 28.59
CA ALA A 350 -4.76 -4.49 27.54
C ALA A 350 -4.06 -5.80 27.92
N ARG A 351 -4.42 -6.89 27.21
CA ARG A 351 -3.76 -8.18 27.33
C ARG A 351 -2.29 -8.08 26.87
N PHE A 352 -2.05 -7.51 25.70
CA PHE A 352 -0.72 -7.31 25.14
C PHE A 352 -0.18 -5.90 25.36
N LYS A 353 1.05 -5.82 25.88
CA LYS A 353 1.75 -4.57 26.16
C LYS A 353 2.90 -4.41 25.16
N VAL A 354 2.85 -3.37 24.34
CA VAL A 354 3.96 -3.02 23.45
C VAL A 354 4.99 -2.23 24.25
N VAL A 355 6.18 -2.80 24.39
CA VAL A 355 7.33 -2.24 25.10
C VAL A 355 8.50 -2.03 24.13
N ARG A 356 9.47 -1.22 24.53
CA ARG A 356 10.65 -0.91 23.73
C ARG A 356 11.68 -2.05 23.75
N ALA A 357 11.84 -2.71 24.90
CA ALA A 357 12.76 -3.82 25.05
C ALA A 357 12.31 -4.78 26.16
N ILE A 358 12.66 -6.06 25.98
CA ILE A 358 12.50 -7.09 27.01
C ILE A 358 13.88 -7.72 27.18
N ASN A 359 14.41 -7.60 28.39
CA ASN A 359 15.68 -8.18 28.81
C ASN A 359 15.51 -9.14 30.00
N TYR A 360 14.28 -9.36 30.44
CA TYR A 360 13.90 -10.37 31.42
C TYR A 360 12.56 -11.02 31.05
N CYS A 361 12.53 -12.35 30.98
CA CYS A 361 11.31 -13.14 30.85
C CYS A 361 11.53 -14.52 31.49
N GLY A 362 11.02 -14.74 32.70
CA GLY A 362 11.39 -15.90 33.53
C GLY A 362 12.89 -15.95 33.94
N GLY A 363 13.66 -14.96 33.51
CA GLY A 363 15.10 -14.88 33.69
C GLY A 363 15.75 -13.83 32.80
N PRO A 364 17.00 -13.42 33.12
CA PRO A 364 17.74 -12.50 32.26
C PRO A 364 17.99 -13.10 30.88
N GLY A 365 17.79 -12.29 29.85
CA GLY A 365 18.10 -12.66 28.47
C GLY A 365 18.57 -11.47 27.65
N ILE A 366 19.10 -11.77 26.46
CA ILE A 366 19.37 -10.79 25.42
C ILE A 366 18.28 -10.87 24.36
N ASN A 367 17.90 -9.73 23.79
CA ASN A 367 17.04 -9.70 22.60
C ASN A 367 15.81 -10.60 22.79
N ILE A 368 15.01 -10.33 23.83
CA ILE A 368 13.68 -10.94 24.01
C ILE A 368 12.67 -9.98 23.37
N ILE A 369 11.82 -10.47 22.46
CA ILE A 369 10.80 -9.64 21.78
C ILE A 369 9.42 -9.95 22.32
N GLY A 370 9.25 -11.09 22.98
CA GLY A 370 7.97 -11.53 23.50
C GLY A 370 8.17 -12.13 24.88
N CYS A 371 7.22 -11.86 25.76
CA CYS A 371 7.13 -12.51 27.03
C CYS A 371 5.68 -12.56 27.48
N ALA A 372 5.19 -13.73 27.82
CA ALA A 372 3.83 -13.94 28.25
C ALA A 372 3.75 -14.85 29.47
N TRP A 373 2.66 -14.72 30.23
CA TRP A 373 2.30 -15.70 31.23
C TRP A 373 1.79 -16.99 30.60
N GLN A 374 2.04 -18.09 31.30
CA GLN A 374 1.67 -19.43 30.84
C GLN A 374 0.93 -20.24 31.93
N PRO A 375 -0.37 -20.50 31.76
CA PRO A 375 -1.32 -19.66 31.03
C PRO A 375 -1.51 -18.31 31.74
N GLY A 376 -2.06 -17.31 31.07
CA GLY A 376 -2.41 -16.07 31.76
C GLY A 376 -2.97 -14.97 30.87
N ASN A 377 -3.27 -13.83 31.51
CA ASN A 377 -3.90 -12.66 30.90
C ASN A 377 -2.91 -11.50 30.65
N GLY A 378 -1.70 -11.81 30.22
CA GLY A 378 -0.64 -10.83 30.10
C GLY A 378 0.45 -11.29 29.15
N GLY A 379 0.70 -10.48 28.13
CA GLY A 379 1.83 -10.59 27.23
C GLY A 379 2.49 -9.23 27.03
N ALA A 380 3.78 -9.23 26.76
CA ALA A 380 4.54 -8.06 26.34
C ALA A 380 5.26 -8.38 25.04
N VAL A 381 5.25 -7.44 24.10
CA VAL A 381 5.89 -7.60 22.79
C VAL A 381 6.70 -6.37 22.41
N VAL A 382 7.77 -6.56 21.63
CA VAL A 382 8.59 -5.51 21.06
C VAL A 382 8.35 -5.45 19.56
N ARG A 383 8.12 -4.23 19.05
CA ARG A 383 7.84 -4.00 17.62
C ARG A 383 8.87 -4.61 16.71
N MET A 384 8.46 -5.25 15.62
CA MET A 384 9.37 -5.74 14.58
C MET A 384 9.20 -4.94 13.30
N THR A 385 10.25 -4.90 12.48
CA THR A 385 10.19 -4.18 11.19
C THR A 385 9.36 -4.95 10.16
N ALA A 386 9.55 -6.27 10.04
CA ALA A 386 8.78 -7.11 9.14
C ALA A 386 7.47 -7.57 9.79
N ALA A 387 6.34 -7.37 9.10
CA ALA A 387 5.02 -7.76 9.61
C ALA A 387 4.89 -9.27 9.79
N GLU A 388 5.50 -10.05 8.89
CA GLU A 388 5.53 -11.51 8.92
C GLU A 388 6.21 -12.08 10.17
N SER A 389 7.34 -11.51 10.60
CA SER A 389 7.99 -11.96 11.83
C SER A 389 7.22 -11.48 13.06
N GLU A 390 6.62 -10.29 12.96
CA GLU A 390 5.78 -9.73 14.02
C GLU A 390 4.52 -10.58 14.22
N SER A 391 3.88 -11.07 13.16
CA SER A 391 2.69 -11.92 13.29
C SER A 391 3.00 -13.20 14.05
N VAL A 392 4.10 -13.88 13.72
CA VAL A 392 4.57 -15.06 14.45
C VAL A 392 4.78 -14.72 15.94
N LEU A 393 5.39 -13.58 16.24
CA LEU A 393 5.58 -13.12 17.62
C LEU A 393 4.26 -13.00 18.39
N TRP A 394 3.28 -12.30 17.82
CA TRP A 394 2.02 -12.07 18.50
C TRP A 394 1.26 -13.37 18.77
N VAL A 395 1.22 -14.27 17.79
CA VAL A 395 0.53 -15.57 17.93
C VAL A 395 1.27 -16.49 18.89
N HIS A 396 2.60 -16.50 18.86
CA HIS A 396 3.42 -17.28 19.79
C HIS A 396 3.15 -16.88 21.25
N GLU A 397 3.21 -15.59 21.55
CA GLU A 397 2.95 -15.10 22.91
C GLU A 397 1.48 -15.30 23.32
N TYR A 398 0.56 -15.28 22.35
CA TYR A 398 -0.82 -15.68 22.61
C TYR A 398 -0.92 -17.16 22.95
N GLY A 399 -0.14 -18.03 22.32
CA GLY A 399 -0.04 -19.44 22.68
C GLY A 399 0.42 -19.66 24.12
N HIS A 400 1.37 -18.89 24.62
CA HIS A 400 1.69 -18.92 26.05
C HIS A 400 0.47 -18.54 26.91
N ASN A 401 -0.25 -17.48 26.54
CA ASN A 401 -1.48 -17.09 27.25
C ASN A 401 -2.53 -18.20 27.26
N THR A 402 -2.68 -18.98 26.18
CA THR A 402 -3.61 -20.14 26.14
C THR A 402 -3.11 -21.35 26.92
N GLY A 403 -1.82 -21.39 27.30
CA GLY A 403 -1.21 -22.39 28.16
C GLY A 403 -0.13 -23.25 27.51
N LEU A 404 0.28 -22.93 26.28
CA LEU A 404 1.31 -23.68 25.55
C LEU A 404 2.71 -23.39 26.10
N ASP A 405 3.50 -24.45 26.24
CA ASP A 405 4.96 -24.37 26.40
C ASP A 405 5.64 -24.13 25.05
N HIS A 406 6.92 -23.77 25.07
CA HIS A 406 7.72 -23.83 23.85
C HIS A 406 7.75 -25.25 23.27
N SER A 407 7.43 -25.37 21.98
CA SER A 407 7.51 -26.63 21.24
C SER A 407 8.96 -27.06 21.02
N ASN A 408 9.19 -28.37 21.02
CA ASN A 408 10.45 -28.99 20.59
C ASN A 408 10.30 -29.77 19.28
N ASN A 409 9.17 -29.62 18.59
CA ASN A 409 8.80 -30.42 17.41
C ASN A 409 9.56 -30.00 16.14
N GLY A 410 10.23 -28.84 16.16
CA GLY A 410 11.05 -28.35 15.06
C GLY A 410 10.94 -26.85 14.91
N SER A 411 11.86 -26.25 14.15
CA SER A 411 11.95 -24.79 14.05
C SER A 411 10.89 -24.11 13.20
N ARG A 412 10.01 -24.88 12.57
CA ARG A 412 8.86 -24.36 11.85
C ARG A 412 7.59 -24.34 12.71
N TYR A 413 7.55 -25.03 13.85
CA TYR A 413 6.35 -24.99 14.70
C TYR A 413 6.21 -23.63 15.37
N LEU A 414 4.98 -23.13 15.42
CA LEU A 414 4.64 -21.81 15.92
C LEU A 414 5.22 -21.56 17.31
N MET A 415 5.02 -22.49 18.25
CA MET A 415 5.52 -22.38 19.62
C MET A 415 7.01 -22.73 19.75
N TYR A 416 7.75 -22.93 18.67
CA TYR A 416 9.20 -23.04 18.77
C TYR A 416 9.77 -21.69 19.25
N GLY A 417 10.39 -21.66 20.43
CA GLY A 417 10.82 -20.42 21.11
C GLY A 417 11.92 -19.62 20.41
N THR A 418 12.29 -20.01 19.19
CA THR A 418 13.39 -19.42 18.43
C THR A 418 13.03 -19.34 16.93
N ASN A 419 13.77 -18.58 16.11
CA ASN A 419 13.59 -18.49 14.65
C ASN A 419 12.30 -17.83 14.10
N TYR A 420 11.79 -16.82 14.81
CA TYR A 420 10.62 -16.03 14.38
C TYR A 420 10.70 -15.53 12.92
N GLY A 421 9.70 -15.91 12.13
CA GLY A 421 9.57 -15.60 10.70
C GLY A 421 9.60 -16.84 9.80
N THR A 422 10.15 -17.96 10.28
CA THR A 422 10.03 -19.28 9.63
C THR A 422 9.12 -20.24 10.39
N ASN A 423 8.51 -19.79 11.49
CA ASN A 423 7.55 -20.59 12.24
C ASN A 423 6.17 -20.39 11.61
N ASP A 424 5.74 -21.38 10.87
CA ASP A 424 4.57 -21.39 9.99
C ASP A 424 3.82 -22.72 10.06
N LEU A 425 4.20 -23.63 10.97
CA LEU A 425 3.48 -24.87 11.23
C LEU A 425 2.73 -24.81 12.55
N LEU A 426 1.51 -25.33 12.56
CA LEU A 426 0.75 -25.63 13.77
C LEU A 426 0.60 -27.14 13.94
N ASP A 427 0.89 -27.65 15.13
CA ASP A 427 0.43 -28.99 15.51
C ASP A 427 -0.98 -28.97 16.11
N GLN A 428 -1.57 -30.15 16.29
CA GLN A 428 -2.91 -30.29 16.85
C GLN A 428 -3.02 -29.72 18.26
N GLN A 429 -1.96 -29.81 19.09
CA GLN A 429 -1.99 -29.30 20.46
C GLN A 429 -2.01 -27.77 20.47
N GLU A 430 -1.23 -27.14 19.59
CA GLU A 430 -1.22 -25.70 19.37
C GLU A 430 -2.61 -25.24 18.91
N CYS A 431 -3.18 -25.88 17.90
CA CYS A 431 -4.52 -25.56 17.39
C CYS A 431 -5.62 -25.77 18.45
N ASP A 432 -5.64 -26.91 19.15
CA ASP A 432 -6.60 -27.21 20.21
C ASP A 432 -6.57 -26.15 21.33
N SER A 433 -5.37 -25.63 21.66
CA SER A 433 -5.21 -24.61 22.68
C SER A 433 -5.73 -23.24 22.24
N PHE A 434 -5.73 -22.95 20.93
CA PHE A 434 -6.38 -21.74 20.40
C PHE A 434 -7.90 -21.85 20.39
N HIS A 435 -8.46 -23.02 20.08
CA HIS A 435 -9.91 -23.24 20.17
C HIS A 435 -10.40 -23.33 21.62
N THR A 436 -9.63 -23.98 22.48
CA THR A 436 -9.98 -24.23 23.87
C THR A 436 -8.86 -23.80 24.82
N PRO A 437 -8.65 -22.47 24.97
CA PRO A 437 -7.66 -21.95 25.89
C PRO A 437 -7.83 -22.50 27.30
N HIS A 438 -6.72 -22.68 28.01
CA HIS A 438 -6.76 -23.15 29.39
C HIS A 438 -7.69 -22.26 30.23
N SER A 439 -8.51 -22.86 31.09
CA SER A 439 -9.55 -22.12 31.85
C SER A 439 -9.05 -20.94 32.69
N TRP A 440 -7.76 -20.91 33.05
CA TRP A 440 -7.11 -19.84 33.81
C TRP A 440 -6.47 -18.75 32.93
N ALA A 441 -6.54 -18.89 31.61
CA ALA A 441 -6.10 -17.89 30.64
C ALA A 441 -7.02 -16.67 30.57
N GLU A 442 -8.26 -16.81 31.08
CA GLU A 442 -9.33 -15.81 30.96
C GLU A 442 -9.56 -15.37 29.51
N ILE A 443 -9.39 -16.31 28.57
CA ILE A 443 -9.69 -16.14 27.15
C ILE A 443 -10.98 -16.89 26.86
N VAL A 444 -11.92 -16.20 26.23
CA VAL A 444 -13.11 -16.81 25.65
C VAL A 444 -13.10 -16.43 24.18
N PRO A 445 -12.62 -17.31 23.29
CA PRO A 445 -12.66 -17.04 21.87
C PRO A 445 -14.10 -16.89 21.39
N ASP A 446 -14.33 -15.96 20.46
CA ASP A 446 -15.65 -15.72 19.89
C ASP A 446 -15.92 -16.75 18.79
N ASP A 447 -17.03 -17.47 18.91
CA ASP A 447 -17.48 -18.39 17.86
C ASP A 447 -18.15 -17.60 16.73
N ILE A 448 -17.45 -17.49 15.60
CA ILE A 448 -17.86 -16.65 14.47
C ILE A 448 -18.51 -17.44 13.32
N GLY A 449 -18.56 -18.77 13.38
CA GLY A 449 -19.15 -19.53 12.28
C GLY A 449 -18.74 -20.99 12.17
N ALA A 450 -19.18 -21.62 11.09
CA ALA A 450 -18.72 -22.95 10.71
C ALA A 450 -17.33 -22.85 10.09
N CYS A 451 -16.45 -23.80 10.40
CA CYS A 451 -15.20 -23.92 9.67
C CYS A 451 -15.40 -24.75 8.41
N ASN A 452 -15.39 -24.06 7.26
CA ASN A 452 -15.50 -24.63 5.93
C ASN A 452 -14.33 -24.15 5.08
N ASP A 453 -13.95 -24.97 4.12
CA ASP A 453 -13.04 -24.65 3.02
C ASP A 453 -13.82 -25.02 1.75
N THR A 454 -14.49 -24.03 1.16
CA THR A 454 -15.49 -24.24 0.11
C THR A 454 -14.86 -24.62 -1.23
N ASP A 455 -13.65 -24.15 -1.53
CA ASP A 455 -12.97 -24.41 -2.79
C ASP A 455 -11.81 -25.41 -2.71
N GLY A 456 -11.45 -25.83 -1.49
CA GLY A 456 -10.54 -26.92 -1.22
C GLY A 456 -9.07 -26.52 -1.30
N ASP A 457 -8.74 -25.26 -1.02
CA ASP A 457 -7.38 -24.76 -1.05
C ASP A 457 -6.65 -24.84 0.30
N LEU A 458 -7.30 -25.35 1.36
CA LEU A 458 -6.75 -25.45 2.72
C LEU A 458 -6.65 -24.12 3.46
N ILE A 459 -7.45 -23.14 3.08
CA ILE A 459 -7.74 -21.91 3.83
C ILE A 459 -9.24 -21.90 4.09
N HIS A 460 -9.64 -21.59 5.33
CA HIS A 460 -11.05 -21.60 5.65
C HIS A 460 -11.77 -20.31 5.19
N ASP A 461 -13.03 -20.41 4.78
CA ASP A 461 -13.83 -19.34 4.16
C ASP A 461 -13.83 -18.00 4.93
N ALA A 462 -13.64 -18.03 6.26
CA ALA A 462 -13.61 -16.83 7.10
C ALA A 462 -12.29 -16.02 7.02
N THR A 463 -11.20 -16.61 6.54
CA THR A 463 -9.89 -15.95 6.30
C THR A 463 -9.51 -15.92 4.84
N ASP A 464 -10.24 -16.66 4.01
CA ASP A 464 -10.04 -16.72 2.58
C ASP A 464 -10.55 -15.44 1.91
N ASN A 465 -9.66 -14.73 1.21
CA ASN A 465 -10.01 -13.56 0.42
C ASN A 465 -10.69 -13.92 -0.91
N CYS A 466 -10.78 -15.21 -1.25
CA CYS A 466 -11.56 -15.77 -2.35
C CYS A 466 -12.29 -17.09 -2.02
N PRO A 467 -13.32 -17.08 -1.14
CA PRO A 467 -13.99 -18.29 -0.60
C PRO A 467 -14.63 -19.28 -1.59
N ALA A 468 -14.59 -19.00 -2.89
CA ALA A 468 -15.17 -19.84 -3.93
C ALA A 468 -14.20 -20.13 -5.08
N ILE A 469 -12.99 -19.57 -5.06
CA ILE A 469 -11.98 -19.68 -6.11
C ILE A 469 -10.60 -19.89 -5.47
N SER A 470 -10.16 -21.14 -5.49
CA SER A 470 -8.90 -21.59 -4.88
C SER A 470 -7.74 -20.67 -5.25
N ASN A 471 -7.15 -20.06 -4.22
CA ASN A 471 -6.03 -19.13 -4.32
C ASN A 471 -5.18 -19.17 -3.05
N TYR A 472 -4.52 -20.31 -2.89
CA TYR A 472 -3.65 -20.60 -1.76
C TYR A 472 -2.68 -19.48 -1.32
N ASP A 473 -2.17 -18.69 -2.26
CA ASP A 473 -1.23 -17.60 -1.97
C ASP A 473 -1.89 -16.32 -1.44
N GLN A 474 -3.23 -16.27 -1.45
CA GLN A 474 -4.07 -15.17 -0.98
C GLN A 474 -3.62 -13.82 -1.53
N LEU A 475 -3.08 -13.79 -2.74
CA LEU A 475 -2.56 -12.57 -3.33
C LEU A 475 -3.68 -11.52 -3.47
N ASP A 476 -3.48 -10.35 -2.86
CA ASP A 476 -4.36 -9.18 -2.94
C ASP A 476 -3.47 -7.96 -3.24
N SER A 477 -3.39 -7.60 -4.53
CA SER A 477 -2.44 -6.64 -5.05
C SER A 477 -2.80 -5.18 -4.72
N ASP A 478 -4.07 -4.89 -4.44
CA ASP A 478 -4.55 -3.54 -4.14
C ASP A 478 -4.99 -3.33 -2.68
N GLY A 479 -5.06 -4.41 -1.90
CA GLY A 479 -5.28 -4.40 -0.46
C GLY A 479 -6.72 -4.11 -0.07
N ASP A 480 -7.69 -4.42 -0.93
CA ASP A 480 -9.11 -4.19 -0.67
C ASP A 480 -9.79 -5.33 0.11
N GLY A 481 -9.06 -6.44 0.35
CA GLY A 481 -9.54 -7.62 1.06
C GLY A 481 -10.22 -8.66 0.17
N ILE A 482 -10.21 -8.47 -1.15
CA ILE A 482 -10.68 -9.42 -2.17
C ILE A 482 -9.45 -9.90 -2.95
N GLY A 483 -9.19 -11.21 -2.97
CA GLY A 483 -7.98 -11.73 -3.62
C GLY A 483 -8.00 -11.58 -5.14
N ASP A 484 -6.84 -11.35 -5.76
CA ASP A 484 -6.65 -11.19 -7.20
C ASP A 484 -7.31 -12.30 -8.02
N ALA A 485 -7.41 -13.52 -7.47
CA ALA A 485 -7.98 -14.69 -8.12
C ALA A 485 -9.51 -14.63 -8.28
N CYS A 486 -10.20 -14.00 -7.34
CA CYS A 486 -11.65 -13.79 -7.35
C CYS A 486 -12.03 -12.32 -7.52
N GLN A 487 -11.03 -11.44 -7.61
CA GLN A 487 -11.24 -10.06 -7.96
C GLN A 487 -11.79 -10.03 -9.38
N THR A 488 -13.10 -9.80 -9.49
CA THR A 488 -13.85 -9.85 -10.75
C THR A 488 -13.58 -8.64 -11.64
N SER A 489 -12.42 -7.98 -11.52
CA SER A 489 -11.98 -6.92 -12.43
C SER A 489 -11.35 -7.50 -13.71
N SER A 490 -11.81 -8.66 -14.18
CA SER A 490 -11.42 -9.19 -15.48
C SER A 490 -12.22 -8.51 -16.58
N CYS A 491 -12.04 -7.21 -16.71
CA CYS A 491 -12.61 -6.47 -17.82
C CYS A 491 -12.12 -7.05 -19.14
N GLY A 492 -13.05 -7.54 -19.96
CA GLY A 492 -12.85 -8.32 -21.16
C GLY A 492 -13.14 -9.82 -21.05
N ASN A 493 -13.81 -10.32 -20.00
CA ASN A 493 -14.08 -11.76 -19.81
C ASN A 493 -15.34 -12.27 -20.55
N GLY A 494 -16.18 -11.38 -21.05
CA GLY A 494 -17.43 -11.62 -21.78
C GLY A 494 -18.73 -11.56 -20.93
N VAL A 495 -18.67 -11.35 -19.62
CA VAL A 495 -19.80 -11.32 -18.67
C VAL A 495 -19.75 -10.03 -17.84
N ILE A 496 -20.90 -9.36 -17.65
CA ILE A 496 -20.98 -8.17 -16.78
C ILE A 496 -21.21 -8.63 -15.34
N ASP A 497 -20.21 -8.45 -14.49
CA ASP A 497 -20.20 -8.86 -13.08
C ASP A 497 -20.69 -7.74 -12.13
N ALA A 498 -20.91 -8.08 -10.86
CA ALA A 498 -21.43 -7.15 -9.86
C ALA A 498 -20.40 -6.04 -9.55
N GLY A 499 -20.65 -4.82 -10.04
CA GLY A 499 -19.77 -3.66 -9.88
C GLY A 499 -19.27 -3.06 -11.19
N GLU A 500 -19.50 -3.75 -12.31
CA GLU A 500 -19.17 -3.29 -13.66
C GLU A 500 -20.35 -2.54 -14.30
N GLU A 501 -20.07 -1.53 -15.13
CA GLU A 501 -21.09 -0.90 -16.00
C GLU A 501 -21.19 -1.63 -17.36
N CYS A 502 -20.11 -2.30 -17.78
CA CYS A 502 -19.95 -3.04 -19.03
C CYS A 502 -18.73 -3.98 -18.91
N ASP A 503 -18.56 -4.91 -19.85
CA ASP A 503 -17.42 -5.83 -19.88
C ASP A 503 -16.94 -6.13 -21.32
N GLY A 504 -15.74 -5.67 -21.68
CA GLY A 504 -15.17 -5.86 -23.02
C GLY A 504 -16.09 -5.36 -24.15
N ILE A 505 -16.66 -6.29 -24.93
CA ILE A 505 -17.67 -5.96 -25.97
C ILE A 505 -19.12 -6.07 -25.48
N ASN A 506 -19.32 -6.61 -24.28
CA ASN A 506 -20.61 -6.78 -23.64
C ASN A 506 -20.99 -5.49 -22.89
N LEU A 507 -21.74 -4.61 -23.56
CA LEU A 507 -22.20 -3.33 -22.98
C LEU A 507 -23.55 -3.45 -22.24
N GLY A 508 -24.07 -4.67 -22.09
CA GLY A 508 -25.34 -4.92 -21.42
C GLY A 508 -26.51 -4.28 -22.16
N ILE A 509 -27.27 -3.42 -21.47
CA ILE A 509 -28.37 -2.64 -22.07
C ILE A 509 -27.91 -1.29 -22.63
N HIS A 510 -26.63 -0.94 -22.46
CA HIS A 510 -26.13 0.40 -22.72
C HIS A 510 -25.72 0.58 -24.19
N THR A 511 -26.14 1.71 -24.75
CA THR A 511 -25.79 2.22 -26.07
C THR A 511 -25.64 3.74 -25.95
N CYS A 512 -25.02 4.41 -26.93
CA CYS A 512 -25.00 5.87 -26.96
C CYS A 512 -26.43 6.45 -26.81
N ALA A 513 -27.43 5.83 -27.43
CA ALA A 513 -28.85 6.18 -27.32
C ALA A 513 -29.41 6.12 -25.89
N THR A 514 -29.12 5.06 -25.14
CA THR A 514 -29.62 4.90 -23.77
C THR A 514 -28.90 5.82 -22.78
N GLU A 515 -27.67 6.22 -23.09
CA GLU A 515 -26.86 7.18 -22.30
C GLU A 515 -27.15 8.65 -22.66
N GLY A 516 -28.10 8.92 -23.57
CA GLY A 516 -28.55 10.27 -23.92
C GLY A 516 -27.90 10.91 -25.16
N TYR A 517 -27.18 10.13 -25.98
CA TYR A 517 -26.52 10.56 -27.22
C TYR A 517 -27.26 10.00 -28.44
N ARG A 518 -27.23 10.65 -29.62
CA ARG A 518 -28.04 10.19 -30.77
C ARG A 518 -27.36 9.08 -31.58
N GLU A 519 -26.02 9.11 -31.70
CA GLU A 519 -25.24 8.13 -32.47
C GLU A 519 -23.81 7.95 -31.92
N GLY A 520 -23.02 7.09 -32.57
CA GLY A 520 -21.64 6.76 -32.17
C GLY A 520 -21.48 5.35 -31.64
N LEU A 521 -20.25 5.00 -31.27
CA LEU A 521 -19.91 3.69 -30.71
C LEU A 521 -19.59 3.86 -29.23
N LEU A 522 -20.47 3.34 -28.38
CA LEU A 522 -20.19 3.22 -26.95
C LEU A 522 -19.17 2.09 -26.77
N ALA A 523 -18.17 2.31 -25.93
CA ALA A 523 -17.16 1.30 -25.63
C ALA A 523 -17.11 1.05 -24.12
N CYS A 524 -16.47 -0.06 -23.75
CA CYS A 524 -16.10 -0.33 -22.38
C CYS A 524 -14.60 -0.05 -22.21
N ASP A 525 -14.22 0.77 -21.23
CA ASP A 525 -12.81 1.02 -20.95
C ASP A 525 -12.15 -0.13 -20.17
N GLY A 526 -10.83 -0.07 -20.00
CA GLY A 526 -10.07 -1.11 -19.29
C GLY A 526 -10.34 -1.19 -17.78
N PHE A 527 -11.25 -0.37 -17.26
CA PHE A 527 -11.71 -0.37 -15.87
C PHE A 527 -13.20 -0.71 -15.76
N CYS A 528 -13.80 -1.24 -16.83
CA CYS A 528 -15.19 -1.69 -16.90
C CYS A 528 -16.23 -0.58 -16.63
N ARG A 529 -15.92 0.61 -17.15
CA ARG A 529 -16.83 1.77 -17.19
C ARG A 529 -17.20 2.12 -18.63
N LEU A 530 -18.37 2.72 -18.80
CA LEU A 530 -18.82 3.17 -20.12
C LEU A 530 -17.96 4.33 -20.63
N ASP A 531 -17.19 4.07 -21.69
CA ASP A 531 -16.46 5.07 -22.44
C ASP A 531 -17.39 5.73 -23.47
N ARG A 532 -17.80 6.94 -23.15
CA ARG A 532 -18.70 7.78 -23.96
C ARG A 532 -17.96 8.64 -24.98
N THR A 533 -16.62 8.58 -25.05
CA THR A 533 -15.83 9.41 -25.98
C THR A 533 -16.10 9.07 -27.44
N GLY A 534 -16.52 7.84 -27.74
CA GLY A 534 -16.98 7.41 -29.06
C GLY A 534 -18.44 7.74 -29.38
N CYS A 535 -19.20 8.27 -28.42
CA CYS A 535 -20.57 8.74 -28.62
C CYS A 535 -20.57 10.18 -29.13
N ALA A 536 -21.37 10.45 -30.16
CA ALA A 536 -21.51 11.78 -30.73
C ALA A 536 -22.81 12.45 -30.27
N CYS A 537 -22.70 13.70 -29.84
CA CYS A 537 -23.82 14.63 -29.94
C CYS A 537 -24.02 14.95 -31.42
N MET A 538 -25.28 14.99 -31.85
CA MET A 538 -25.70 15.11 -33.25
C MET A 538 -24.87 16.11 -34.07
N ASP A 539 -24.22 15.64 -35.15
CA ASP A 539 -23.88 16.48 -36.32
C ASP A 539 -25.21 16.81 -36.99
N THR A 540 -25.80 17.93 -36.57
CA THR A 540 -27.21 18.20 -36.84
C THR A 540 -27.45 18.64 -38.29
N ASP A 541 -26.39 19.02 -39.03
CA ASP A 541 -26.45 19.38 -40.46
C ASP A 541 -25.64 18.45 -41.40
N ALA A 542 -25.00 17.40 -40.86
CA ALA A 542 -24.39 16.30 -41.61
C ALA A 542 -23.29 16.72 -42.60
N ASP A 543 -22.50 17.75 -42.25
CA ASP A 543 -21.39 18.24 -43.08
C ASP A 543 -20.05 17.50 -42.85
N GLN A 544 -20.03 16.57 -41.87
CA GLN A 544 -18.88 15.74 -41.47
C GLN A 544 -17.70 16.51 -40.84
N LYS A 545 -17.93 17.73 -40.31
CA LYS A 545 -16.95 18.42 -39.46
C LYS A 545 -17.55 18.75 -38.10
N GLY A 546 -17.07 18.07 -37.06
CA GLY A 546 -17.45 18.41 -35.69
C GLY A 546 -17.00 19.82 -35.32
N ASP A 547 -17.88 20.59 -34.67
CA ASP A 547 -17.58 21.90 -34.15
C ASP A 547 -16.46 21.82 -33.10
N GLU A 548 -15.33 22.44 -33.40
CA GLU A 548 -14.25 22.53 -32.43
C GLU A 548 -14.65 23.46 -31.27
N ALA A 549 -14.85 22.82 -30.12
CA ALA A 549 -14.67 23.32 -28.76
C ALA A 549 -15.83 24.10 -28.10
N ILE A 550 -16.77 23.38 -27.46
CA ILE A 550 -17.43 23.83 -26.22
C ILE A 550 -17.58 22.64 -25.21
N PRO A 551 -17.33 22.83 -23.89
CA PRO A 551 -17.44 21.77 -22.88
C PRO A 551 -18.88 21.32 -22.59
N LEU A 552 -19.02 20.04 -22.22
CA LEU A 552 -20.26 19.30 -21.93
C LEU A 552 -21.30 20.09 -21.11
N GLY A 553 -22.47 20.35 -21.71
CA GLY A 553 -23.66 20.76 -20.95
C GLY A 553 -24.76 21.56 -21.65
N ALA A 554 -24.62 22.02 -22.90
CA ALA A 554 -25.70 22.78 -23.55
C ALA A 554 -25.65 22.66 -25.09
N CYS A 555 -26.60 21.93 -25.68
CA CYS A 555 -26.87 22.01 -27.12
C CYS A 555 -27.93 23.10 -27.35
N ALA A 556 -27.54 24.28 -27.85
CA ALA A 556 -28.49 25.33 -28.25
C ALA A 556 -28.02 26.11 -29.49
N SER A 557 -28.86 26.05 -30.53
CA SER A 557 -28.99 26.89 -31.75
C SER A 557 -27.88 26.87 -32.82
N ASP A 558 -28.18 26.25 -33.98
CA ASP A 558 -27.54 26.50 -35.29
C ASP A 558 -28.57 27.12 -36.29
N CYS A 559 -28.10 27.79 -37.34
CA CYS A 559 -28.90 28.42 -38.40
C CYS A 559 -28.30 28.08 -39.77
N ASN A 560 -28.95 27.21 -40.56
CA ASN A 560 -28.53 26.83 -41.91
C ASN A 560 -29.57 27.23 -42.97
N ASP A 561 -29.29 28.24 -43.81
CA ASP A 561 -30.21 28.81 -44.82
C ASP A 561 -30.31 28.01 -46.15
N GLY A 562 -29.63 26.86 -46.22
CA GLY A 562 -29.59 25.98 -47.39
C GLY A 562 -30.39 24.67 -47.28
N ASP A 563 -30.93 24.34 -46.11
CA ASP A 563 -31.65 23.08 -45.88
C ASP A 563 -33.19 23.27 -45.97
N SER A 564 -33.78 22.73 -47.05
CA SER A 564 -35.23 22.74 -47.28
C SER A 564 -36.03 21.76 -46.41
N LEU A 565 -35.38 20.94 -45.58
CA LEU A 565 -36.04 20.05 -44.61
C LEU A 565 -36.21 20.69 -43.23
N ILE A 566 -35.51 21.80 -42.95
CA ILE A 566 -35.64 22.58 -41.71
C ILE A 566 -36.37 23.90 -41.97
N TRP A 567 -36.28 24.45 -43.18
CA TRP A 567 -37.02 25.65 -43.61
C TRP A 567 -37.87 25.36 -44.86
N ASP A 568 -39.14 25.75 -44.85
CA ASP A 568 -39.99 25.64 -46.05
C ASP A 568 -39.61 26.72 -47.07
N THR A 569 -39.63 26.39 -48.37
CA THR A 569 -39.37 27.41 -49.42
C THR A 569 -40.56 28.36 -49.47
N PRO A 570 -40.41 29.70 -49.30
CA PRO A 570 -41.55 30.60 -49.30
C PRO A 570 -42.40 30.46 -50.57
N GLY A 571 -43.66 30.11 -50.39
CA GLY A 571 -44.64 29.89 -51.46
C GLY A 571 -45.51 31.12 -51.74
N GLU A 572 -46.28 31.07 -52.83
CA GLU A 572 -47.24 32.11 -53.21
C GLU A 572 -48.25 32.34 -52.07
N ILE A 573 -48.42 33.60 -51.63
CA ILE A 573 -49.34 33.96 -50.53
C ILE A 573 -50.76 34.03 -51.10
N PRO A 574 -51.63 33.03 -50.85
CA PRO A 574 -52.93 32.95 -51.50
C PRO A 574 -53.95 33.91 -50.86
N THR A 575 -53.58 34.52 -49.74
CA THR A 575 -54.42 35.42 -48.94
C THR A 575 -54.18 36.89 -49.25
N LEU A 576 -53.38 37.23 -50.27
CA LEU A 576 -53.17 38.62 -50.69
C LEU A 576 -54.47 39.21 -51.22
N ILE A 577 -55.00 40.22 -50.54
CA ILE A 577 -56.25 40.91 -50.89
C ILE A 577 -55.95 42.39 -51.15
N PHE A 578 -56.35 42.88 -52.32
CA PHE A 578 -56.29 44.31 -52.65
C PHE A 578 -57.63 45.01 -52.39
N SER A 579 -57.60 46.10 -51.63
CA SER A 579 -58.73 46.98 -51.38
C SER A 579 -58.64 48.24 -52.23
N ALA A 580 -59.38 48.27 -53.34
CA ALA A 580 -59.41 49.44 -54.23
C ALA A 580 -59.99 50.72 -53.59
N VAL A 581 -60.72 50.61 -52.46
CA VAL A 581 -61.31 51.75 -51.74
C VAL A 581 -60.27 52.43 -50.83
N LEU A 582 -59.38 51.64 -50.24
CA LEU A 582 -58.35 52.10 -49.29
C LEU A 582 -56.95 52.15 -49.90
N ALA A 583 -56.80 51.65 -51.13
CA ALA A 583 -55.53 51.53 -51.85
C ALA A 583 -54.51 50.65 -51.10
N THR A 584 -54.99 49.61 -50.39
CA THR A 584 -54.16 48.75 -49.53
C THR A 584 -54.09 47.31 -50.04
N LEU A 585 -52.95 46.67 -49.82
CA LEU A 585 -52.72 45.22 -49.94
C LEU A 585 -52.57 44.64 -48.54
N GLU A 586 -53.34 43.62 -48.23
CA GLU A 586 -53.23 42.89 -46.95
C GLU A 586 -52.94 41.43 -47.23
N TRP A 587 -52.09 40.82 -46.41
CA TRP A 587 -51.82 39.39 -46.43
C TRP A 587 -51.76 38.82 -45.02
N ILE A 588 -51.51 37.52 -44.91
CA ILE A 588 -51.30 36.84 -43.63
C ILE A 588 -49.91 36.22 -43.70
N GLU A 589 -49.16 36.30 -42.60
CA GLU A 589 -47.86 35.65 -42.48
C GLU A 589 -47.96 34.15 -42.80
N PRO A 590 -46.93 33.56 -43.42
CA PRO A 590 -46.86 32.12 -43.59
C PRO A 590 -46.95 31.39 -42.24
N VAL A 591 -47.64 30.25 -42.22
CA VAL A 591 -47.83 29.43 -41.01
C VAL A 591 -46.50 28.91 -40.45
N ASP A 592 -45.50 28.76 -41.33
CA ASP A 592 -44.13 28.40 -40.97
C ASP A 592 -43.16 29.26 -41.77
N PRO A 593 -42.72 30.42 -41.25
CA PRO A 593 -41.93 31.38 -42.01
C PRO A 593 -40.43 31.01 -42.07
N GLY A 594 -40.07 29.84 -41.56
CA GLY A 594 -38.69 29.44 -41.44
C GLY A 594 -37.86 30.38 -40.56
N GLY A 595 -38.40 30.71 -39.38
CA GLY A 595 -37.71 31.52 -38.37
C GLY A 595 -38.66 32.02 -37.28
N SER A 596 -38.15 32.85 -36.35
CA SER A 596 -39.01 33.56 -35.40
C SER A 596 -39.82 34.64 -36.12
N THR A 597 -41.15 34.59 -36.02
CA THR A 597 -42.08 35.55 -36.65
C THR A 597 -41.80 37.00 -36.27
N SER A 598 -41.28 37.22 -35.07
CA SER A 598 -40.93 38.55 -34.53
C SER A 598 -39.75 39.25 -35.23
N THR A 599 -39.08 38.59 -36.18
CA THR A 599 -37.88 39.11 -36.87
C THR A 599 -38.02 39.15 -38.39
N LEU A 600 -39.23 38.89 -38.90
CA LEU A 600 -39.52 38.96 -40.33
C LEU A 600 -39.75 40.41 -40.75
N VAL A 601 -39.30 40.75 -41.95
CA VAL A 601 -39.65 41.99 -42.66
C VAL A 601 -40.07 41.64 -44.09
N PHE A 602 -40.82 42.52 -44.75
CA PHE A 602 -41.39 42.23 -46.08
C PHE A 602 -41.10 43.32 -47.13
N ASP A 603 -40.90 42.86 -48.36
CA ASP A 603 -40.81 43.66 -49.59
C ASP A 603 -42.05 43.40 -50.47
N VAL A 604 -42.68 44.45 -51.01
CA VAL A 604 -43.83 44.34 -51.94
C VAL A 604 -43.52 44.99 -53.28
N LEU A 605 -43.66 44.22 -54.37
CA LEU A 605 -43.41 44.66 -55.74
C LEU A 605 -44.68 44.63 -56.59
N ARG A 606 -44.86 45.62 -57.47
CA ARG A 606 -45.90 45.67 -58.50
C ARG A 606 -45.31 45.54 -59.90
N SER A 607 -45.95 44.76 -60.76
CA SER A 607 -45.66 44.69 -62.21
C SER A 607 -46.94 44.75 -63.06
N THR A 608 -46.81 45.19 -64.32
CA THR A 608 -47.86 45.05 -65.34
C THR A 608 -47.73 43.76 -66.15
N ASP A 609 -46.63 43.02 -65.96
CA ASP A 609 -46.38 41.72 -66.57
C ASP A 609 -46.26 40.66 -65.45
N PRO A 610 -47.12 39.63 -65.41
CA PRO A 610 -47.08 38.62 -64.35
C PRO A 610 -45.80 37.77 -64.36
N ALA A 611 -44.99 37.85 -65.43
CA ALA A 611 -43.75 37.08 -65.57
C ALA A 611 -42.49 37.90 -65.29
N ASP A 612 -42.57 39.23 -65.10
CA ASP A 612 -41.40 40.09 -64.87
C ASP A 612 -41.53 40.90 -63.57
N PHE A 613 -40.89 40.40 -62.52
CA PHE A 613 -40.72 41.11 -61.25
C PHE A 613 -39.27 41.54 -60.98
N GLU A 614 -38.35 41.29 -61.91
CA GLU A 614 -36.94 41.65 -61.77
C GLU A 614 -36.61 43.00 -62.41
N THR A 615 -37.08 43.23 -63.64
CA THR A 615 -36.68 44.40 -64.43
C THR A 615 -37.81 45.39 -64.65
N GLY A 616 -39.06 44.90 -64.74
CA GLY A 616 -40.26 45.70 -65.01
C GLY A 616 -41.06 46.09 -63.78
N SER A 617 -40.59 45.76 -62.57
CA SER A 617 -41.34 45.98 -61.32
C SER A 617 -41.05 47.30 -60.62
N ILE A 618 -42.06 47.81 -59.92
CA ILE A 618 -42.00 48.98 -59.05
C ILE A 618 -42.12 48.50 -57.61
N CYS A 619 -41.22 48.97 -56.74
CA CYS A 619 -41.34 48.75 -55.31
C CYS A 619 -42.51 49.55 -54.73
N VAL A 620 -43.44 48.86 -54.08
CA VAL A 620 -44.58 49.43 -53.37
C VAL A 620 -44.23 49.65 -51.90
N GLU A 621 -43.50 48.70 -51.28
CA GLU A 621 -43.11 48.73 -49.87
C GLU A 621 -41.79 47.98 -49.64
N SER A 622 -41.01 48.42 -48.65
CA SER A 622 -39.73 47.80 -48.30
C SER A 622 -39.40 47.89 -46.82
N ASP A 623 -39.27 46.72 -46.18
CA ASP A 623 -38.64 46.45 -44.88
C ASP A 623 -39.04 47.39 -43.72
N ASP A 624 -40.27 47.91 -43.69
CA ASP A 624 -40.71 48.89 -42.69
C ASP A 624 -41.32 48.27 -41.42
N GLY A 625 -41.46 46.94 -41.37
CA GLY A 625 -41.88 46.21 -40.18
C GLY A 625 -42.18 44.73 -40.43
N ALA A 626 -42.56 44.02 -39.36
CA ALA A 626 -43.09 42.65 -39.44
C ALA A 626 -44.59 42.63 -39.78
N ASP A 627 -45.17 43.75 -40.22
CA ASP A 627 -46.59 43.81 -40.55
C ASP A 627 -46.88 43.29 -41.96
N THR A 628 -48.17 43.04 -42.20
CA THR A 628 -48.67 42.34 -43.38
C THR A 628 -49.60 43.22 -44.22
N LEU A 629 -49.29 44.51 -44.27
CA LEU A 629 -50.11 45.55 -44.86
C LEU A 629 -49.25 46.51 -45.68
N ALA A 630 -49.56 46.68 -46.96
CA ALA A 630 -48.93 47.67 -47.83
C ALA A 630 -49.92 48.63 -48.48
N VAL A 631 -49.45 49.82 -48.89
CA VAL A 631 -50.30 50.85 -49.54
C VAL A 631 -49.79 51.19 -50.94
N ASP A 632 -50.59 50.91 -51.97
CA ASP A 632 -50.32 51.30 -53.35
C ASP A 632 -51.36 52.28 -53.87
N PRO A 633 -51.05 53.59 -53.96
CA PRO A 633 -52.03 54.61 -54.35
C PRO A 633 -52.39 54.60 -55.85
N GLU A 634 -51.70 53.82 -56.69
CA GLU A 634 -51.96 53.77 -58.12
C GLU A 634 -53.09 52.79 -58.48
N ILE A 635 -53.96 53.20 -59.40
CA ILE A 635 -55.09 52.38 -59.86
C ILE A 635 -54.89 52.05 -61.34
N PRO A 636 -54.98 50.77 -61.75
CA PRO A 636 -54.79 50.42 -63.15
C PRO A 636 -55.88 51.03 -64.02
N GLY A 637 -55.48 51.66 -65.13
CA GLY A 637 -56.40 52.21 -66.12
C GLY A 637 -57.28 51.11 -66.76
N SER A 638 -58.38 51.51 -67.42
CA SER A 638 -59.32 50.56 -68.02
C SER A 638 -58.62 49.63 -69.03
N GLY A 639 -58.68 48.32 -68.78
CA GLY A 639 -58.05 47.28 -69.60
C GLY A 639 -56.62 46.92 -69.20
N ILE A 640 -56.06 47.56 -68.17
CA ILE A 640 -54.75 47.23 -67.57
C ILE A 640 -54.97 46.43 -66.28
N VAL A 641 -54.07 45.51 -65.98
CA VAL A 641 -54.04 44.72 -64.75
C VAL A 641 -52.68 44.89 -64.09
N PHE A 642 -52.66 45.04 -62.77
CA PHE A 642 -51.45 44.98 -61.97
C PHE A 642 -51.31 43.61 -61.31
N TYR A 643 -50.07 43.15 -61.19
CA TYR A 643 -49.66 41.93 -60.53
C TYR A 643 -48.72 42.30 -59.39
N TYR A 644 -48.83 41.58 -58.26
CA TYR A 644 -48.07 41.89 -57.05
C TYR A 644 -47.28 40.67 -56.57
N LEU A 645 -46.11 40.91 -55.99
CA LEU A 645 -45.25 39.92 -55.36
C LEU A 645 -44.83 40.42 -53.97
N VAL A 646 -45.07 39.63 -52.93
CA VAL A 646 -44.64 39.89 -51.54
C VAL A 646 -43.51 38.93 -51.19
N ARG A 647 -42.43 39.43 -50.58
CA ARG A 647 -41.24 38.66 -50.20
C ARG A 647 -40.93 38.86 -48.72
N ALA A 648 -40.55 37.80 -48.02
CA ALA A 648 -40.16 37.85 -46.60
C ALA A 648 -38.64 37.75 -46.45
N GLU A 649 -38.07 38.50 -45.50
CA GLU A 649 -36.65 38.45 -45.12
C GLU A 649 -36.48 38.19 -43.61
N ASN A 650 -35.40 37.50 -43.22
CA ASN A 650 -35.08 37.16 -41.82
C ASN A 650 -33.63 37.54 -41.44
N ALA A 651 -33.31 37.56 -40.14
CA ALA A 651 -32.06 38.13 -39.61
C ALA A 651 -30.79 37.24 -39.72
N CYS A 652 -30.75 36.24 -40.59
CA CYS A 652 -29.54 35.41 -40.78
C CYS A 652 -28.42 36.17 -41.55
N PRO A 653 -27.11 35.87 -41.34
CA PRO A 653 -26.00 36.67 -41.87
C PRO A 653 -25.88 36.76 -43.39
N LYS A 654 -26.67 35.98 -44.16
CA LYS A 654 -26.80 36.07 -45.62
C LYS A 654 -28.24 36.29 -46.12
N GLY A 655 -29.12 36.85 -45.28
CA GLY A 655 -30.04 37.94 -45.64
C GLY A 655 -31.11 37.80 -46.72
N SER A 656 -31.38 36.63 -47.33
CA SER A 656 -32.60 36.42 -48.12
C SER A 656 -32.83 34.93 -48.29
N GLY A 657 -33.99 34.41 -47.90
CA GLY A 657 -34.37 33.04 -48.26
C GLY A 657 -34.36 32.85 -49.78
N PRO A 658 -33.92 31.70 -50.31
CA PRO A 658 -33.94 31.45 -51.74
C PRO A 658 -35.39 31.48 -52.26
N LEU A 659 -35.61 32.18 -53.38
CA LEU A 659 -36.91 32.27 -54.04
C LEU A 659 -37.41 30.87 -54.42
N GLY A 660 -38.69 30.58 -54.15
CA GLY A 660 -39.35 29.37 -54.61
C GLY A 660 -39.08 29.11 -56.10
N SER A 661 -38.76 27.87 -56.45
CA SER A 661 -38.27 27.52 -57.80
C SER A 661 -39.21 28.01 -58.91
N GLY A 662 -38.72 28.91 -59.76
CA GLY A 662 -39.41 29.33 -61.00
C GLY A 662 -40.02 30.73 -61.04
N ARG A 663 -39.82 31.60 -60.03
CA ARG A 663 -40.16 33.03 -60.13
C ARG A 663 -39.01 33.89 -59.63
N SER A 664 -38.66 34.94 -60.37
CA SER A 664 -37.54 35.82 -60.11
C SER A 664 -38.03 37.24 -59.78
N GLY A 665 -37.40 37.92 -58.82
CA GLY A 665 -37.78 39.25 -58.35
C GLY A 665 -36.67 39.93 -57.56
N ARG A 666 -36.52 41.26 -57.71
CA ARG A 666 -35.45 42.04 -57.04
C ARG A 666 -35.81 42.43 -55.59
N THR A 667 -34.84 42.85 -54.78
CA THR A 667 -35.14 43.56 -53.51
C THR A 667 -35.43 45.02 -53.80
N CYS A 668 -36.29 45.64 -53.01
CA CYS A 668 -36.65 47.05 -53.17
C CYS A 668 -35.45 48.01 -53.01
N GLY A 669 -34.40 47.59 -52.29
CA GLY A 669 -33.15 48.32 -52.11
C GLY A 669 -32.06 48.10 -53.18
N SER A 670 -32.35 47.35 -54.26
CA SER A 670 -31.37 46.99 -55.32
C SER A 670 -31.59 47.65 -56.69
#